data_AF-A0A0K0GNA1-F1
#
_entry.id   AF-A0A0K0GNA1-F1
#
_cell.length_a   1.000
_cell.length_b   1.000
_cell.length_c   1.000
_cell.angle_alpha   90.00
_cell.angle_beta   90.00
_cell.angle_gamma   90.00
#
_symmetry.space_group_name_H-M   'P 1'
#
loop_
_entity.id
_entity.type
_entity.pdbx_description
1 polymer ?
#
loop_
_entity_poly.entity_id
_entity_poly.type
_entity_poly.pdbx_seq_one_letter_code
_entity_poly.pdbx_strand_id
1 'polypeptide(L)'
;MTSMLISYPILPANAANQSDQAKFDAMVALTQPTRGLYPITTGNRWHGGIHLTPGTEPIRAIADGVIVAYRLAPATKDYPGQGLYDTSFVLIKHDTHSGENTQVVYYSLYMHLAPKGSLTDAQRSQMMPFLRNAATGESATQAPANTRVWRKEVLGFGGQLYGVPTVHFEIFTTEADLARFWRDASAVAAGGHGSNDVFGDTHFILPANLNFVARHPHAVAPHRIDVPGHNQFYELPIGIAGQSTERLHVVVELSKGHRIATTYRLDAQGKLAGQIGLPLRQDDYEYEIFRLATKLYADCPSAGYEYLRFGRILSSDTTTHTENWQLIRYAENAIGYINLADPGNNVIVLSDADFPDSWQKLSEGRAASPEDGIANVDGLTQLLNLPASPSEPSLSAAPSFLSRASDASVIKLLRHFICKHPSEWDTSDIDTRYAVLKQPGKPLNDPTAWKNFKDHVEAMAFWPQTGLADRSVWHFHPLTFINHYMKCGWLSVNEFARCLPRRSLSDRNLVWNTALTRATTHSIHYNKYIRKFCGNSRKRLAHNLAQSYIETGILSLMEEGGAGNGHPYTAFFGRGYHQLTWAGNYRGYGEFKNLPQHTGAYSDRRITRTSQHPLDSGGTLITWSPRYDPATISSDLDHAGESSGFFWASKSFRGKKNMNRVADLEFNESSVGFCCWLINGGGAGYSNRQQFAKFLANILLDEPLKSGQVNFTYPALSPPGNPALCTSFPPATVPYTERQIIDYEPQIPPV
;
A
#
# COMPACT_ATOMS: atom_id res chain seq x y z
N MET A 1 12.64 -4.23 12.50
CA MET A 1 11.44 -3.40 12.28
C MET A 1 10.82 -3.82 10.95
N THR A 2 9.52 -4.11 10.89
CA THR A 2 8.80 -4.53 9.65
C THR A 2 8.09 -3.32 8.97
N SER A 3 7.51 -3.43 7.77
CA SER A 3 6.77 -2.40 7.02
C SER A 3 5.42 -2.90 6.50
N MET A 4 4.67 -2.01 5.86
CA MET A 4 3.29 -2.23 5.52
C MET A 4 3.08 -3.14 4.28
N LEU A 5 3.74 -4.30 4.18
CA LEU A 5 3.36 -5.30 3.19
C LEU A 5 2.25 -6.19 3.77
N ILE A 6 1.02 -5.92 3.34
CA ILE A 6 -0.21 -6.52 3.87
C ILE A 6 -1.05 -7.15 2.75
N SER A 7 -1.73 -8.26 3.05
CA SER A 7 -2.67 -8.95 2.17
C SER A 7 -3.94 -9.32 2.94
N TYR A 8 -5.01 -9.68 2.23
CA TYR A 8 -6.20 -10.26 2.85
C TYR A 8 -5.95 -11.67 3.41
N PRO A 9 -6.70 -12.10 4.44
CA PRO A 9 -6.52 -13.42 5.07
C PRO A 9 -6.90 -14.60 4.15
N ILE A 10 -7.68 -14.31 3.10
CA ILE A 10 -8.04 -15.22 2.01
C ILE A 10 -7.55 -14.55 0.72
N LEU A 11 -6.78 -15.27 -0.09
CA LEU A 11 -6.23 -14.74 -1.34
C LEU A 11 -7.05 -15.26 -2.52
N PRO A 12 -7.74 -14.41 -3.29
CA PRO A 12 -8.50 -14.86 -4.46
C PRO A 12 -7.56 -15.33 -5.59
N ALA A 13 -8.06 -16.23 -6.44
CA ALA A 13 -7.31 -16.67 -7.62
C ALA A 13 -6.99 -15.48 -8.55
N ASN A 14 -5.80 -15.48 -9.15
CA ASN A 14 -5.31 -14.45 -10.08
C ASN A 14 -5.26 -13.01 -9.51
N ALA A 15 -5.17 -12.86 -8.19
CA ALA A 15 -5.14 -11.56 -7.52
C ALA A 15 -4.01 -10.63 -7.99
N ALA A 16 -2.89 -11.15 -8.52
CA ALA A 16 -1.76 -10.35 -9.00
C ALA A 16 -2.12 -9.31 -10.08
N ASN A 17 -3.13 -9.59 -10.90
CA ASN A 17 -3.56 -8.72 -12.00
C ASN A 17 -4.90 -8.00 -11.73
N GLN A 18 -5.56 -8.28 -10.61
CA GLN A 18 -6.79 -7.60 -10.20
C GLN A 18 -6.48 -6.22 -9.60
N SER A 19 -7.42 -5.27 -9.73
CA SER A 19 -7.34 -4.00 -9.00
C SER A 19 -7.53 -4.22 -7.50
N ASP A 20 -6.98 -3.34 -6.66
CA ASP A 20 -7.15 -3.45 -5.22
C ASP A 20 -8.63 -3.29 -4.82
N GLN A 21 -9.41 -2.48 -5.54
CA GLN A 21 -10.86 -2.40 -5.38
C GLN A 21 -11.55 -3.74 -5.65
N ALA A 22 -11.19 -4.45 -6.73
CA ALA A 22 -11.78 -5.76 -7.03
C ALA A 22 -11.44 -6.80 -5.95
N LYS A 23 -10.22 -6.75 -5.39
CA LYS A 23 -9.85 -7.61 -4.25
C LYS A 23 -10.66 -7.26 -3.00
N PHE A 24 -10.83 -5.98 -2.70
CA PHE A 24 -11.64 -5.52 -1.57
C PHE A 24 -13.10 -5.96 -1.73
N ASP A 25 -13.70 -5.78 -2.90
CA ASP A 25 -15.08 -6.17 -3.19
C ASP A 25 -15.27 -7.69 -3.05
N ALA A 26 -14.30 -8.49 -3.52
CA ALA A 26 -14.30 -9.94 -3.34
C ALA A 26 -14.29 -10.33 -1.86
N MET A 27 -13.51 -9.63 -1.02
CA MET A 27 -13.48 -9.88 0.42
C MET A 27 -14.75 -9.40 1.14
N VAL A 28 -15.31 -8.27 0.73
CA VAL A 28 -16.60 -7.77 1.25
C VAL A 28 -17.72 -8.77 0.95
N ALA A 29 -17.70 -9.40 -0.23
CA ALA A 29 -18.68 -10.42 -0.61
C ALA A 29 -18.64 -11.68 0.28
N LEU A 30 -17.52 -11.93 1.00
CA LEU A 30 -17.40 -13.03 1.96
C LEU A 30 -17.95 -12.69 3.35
N THR A 31 -18.26 -11.42 3.63
CA THR A 31 -18.70 -10.99 4.98
C THR A 31 -20.08 -11.53 5.33
N GLN A 32 -20.29 -11.83 6.62
CA GLN A 32 -21.55 -12.34 7.18
C GLN A 32 -22.18 -11.29 8.14
N PRO A 33 -22.68 -10.15 7.64
CA PRO A 33 -23.13 -9.03 8.49
C PRO A 33 -24.30 -9.41 9.42
N THR A 34 -25.14 -10.37 9.03
CA THR A 34 -26.24 -10.89 9.85
C THR A 34 -25.77 -11.63 11.11
N ARG A 35 -24.49 -12.00 11.17
CA ARG A 35 -23.89 -12.78 12.27
C ARG A 35 -22.91 -11.97 13.11
N GLY A 36 -22.65 -10.72 12.74
CA GLY A 36 -21.70 -9.84 13.40
C GLY A 36 -21.28 -8.74 12.45
N LEU A 37 -21.87 -7.55 12.64
CA LEU A 37 -21.52 -6.35 11.90
C LEU A 37 -20.52 -5.52 12.71
N TYR A 38 -19.59 -4.88 12.04
CA TYR A 38 -18.69 -3.92 12.68
C TYR A 38 -19.32 -2.52 12.70
N PRO A 39 -19.23 -1.76 13.81
CA PRO A 39 -18.63 -2.11 15.10
C PRO A 39 -19.65 -2.65 16.11
N ILE A 40 -20.88 -2.99 15.69
CA ILE A 40 -21.98 -3.38 16.58
C ILE A 40 -22.62 -4.69 16.11
N THR A 41 -22.81 -5.62 17.04
CA THR A 41 -23.54 -6.88 16.82
C THR A 41 -24.90 -6.91 17.51
N THR A 42 -25.63 -8.01 17.31
CA THR A 42 -26.95 -8.30 17.90
C THR A 42 -26.99 -7.98 19.40
N GLY A 43 -28.01 -7.22 19.81
CA GLY A 43 -28.18 -6.73 21.17
C GLY A 43 -27.42 -5.43 21.46
N ASN A 44 -26.98 -4.71 20.43
CA ASN A 44 -26.24 -3.44 20.52
C ASN A 44 -24.91 -3.57 21.26
N ARG A 45 -24.24 -4.71 21.13
CA ARG A 45 -22.94 -4.94 21.76
C ARG A 45 -21.83 -4.52 20.80
N TRP A 46 -20.72 -4.03 21.34
CA TRP A 46 -19.52 -3.84 20.53
C TRP A 46 -19.08 -5.15 19.88
N HIS A 47 -18.59 -5.05 18.65
CA HIS A 47 -18.06 -6.16 17.87
C HIS A 47 -16.77 -5.69 17.21
N GLY A 48 -15.63 -6.17 17.73
CA GLY A 48 -14.31 -5.68 17.33
C GLY A 48 -13.90 -6.08 15.91
N GLY A 49 -14.48 -7.14 15.36
CA GLY A 49 -14.12 -7.71 14.06
C GLY A 49 -15.26 -7.84 13.06
N ILE A 50 -15.15 -8.83 12.19
CA ILE A 50 -16.18 -9.27 11.24
C ILE A 50 -16.19 -10.79 11.15
N HIS A 51 -17.29 -11.35 10.66
CA HIS A 51 -17.35 -12.76 10.25
C HIS A 51 -17.17 -12.89 8.74
N LEU A 52 -16.32 -13.82 8.32
CA LEU A 52 -16.07 -14.18 6.93
C LEU A 52 -16.56 -15.61 6.67
N THR A 53 -17.09 -15.86 5.49
CA THR A 53 -17.37 -17.21 4.97
C THR A 53 -16.07 -17.80 4.44
N PRO A 54 -15.47 -18.78 5.14
CA PRO A 54 -14.27 -19.44 4.65
C PRO A 54 -14.69 -20.46 3.60
N GLY A 55 -14.28 -20.26 2.35
CA GLY A 55 -14.40 -21.31 1.32
C GLY A 55 -13.45 -22.48 1.64
N THR A 56 -13.00 -23.19 0.61
CA THR A 56 -11.94 -24.21 0.76
C THR A 56 -10.54 -23.61 0.93
N GLU A 57 -10.41 -22.29 0.78
CA GLU A 57 -9.15 -21.57 0.90
C GLU A 57 -8.61 -21.57 2.33
N PRO A 58 -7.30 -21.83 2.52
CA PRO A 58 -6.64 -21.65 3.81
C PRO A 58 -6.70 -20.21 4.32
N ILE A 59 -6.78 -20.05 5.63
CA ILE A 59 -6.67 -18.76 6.32
C ILE A 59 -5.19 -18.44 6.55
N ARG A 60 -4.76 -17.26 6.14
CA ARG A 60 -3.35 -16.88 6.06
C ARG A 60 -3.03 -15.64 6.90
N ALA A 61 -1.78 -15.55 7.33
CA ALA A 61 -1.25 -14.35 7.98
C ALA A 61 -1.30 -13.16 7.00
N ILE A 62 -1.90 -12.05 7.44
CA ILE A 62 -2.09 -10.85 6.60
C ILE A 62 -0.80 -10.05 6.42
N ALA A 63 0.14 -10.16 7.35
CA ALA A 63 1.42 -9.47 7.36
C ALA A 63 2.43 -10.27 8.20
N ASP A 64 3.70 -9.88 8.12
CA ASP A 64 4.75 -10.42 8.99
C ASP A 64 4.48 -10.08 10.46
N GLY A 65 4.79 -10.99 11.36
CA GLY A 65 4.51 -10.77 12.78
C GLY A 65 5.11 -11.82 13.70
N VAL A 66 4.62 -11.79 14.94
CA VAL A 66 4.91 -12.76 15.99
C VAL A 66 3.59 -13.28 16.52
N ILE A 67 3.42 -14.61 16.53
CA ILE A 67 2.28 -15.22 17.22
C ILE A 67 2.46 -14.95 18.71
N VAL A 68 1.45 -14.34 19.34
CA VAL A 68 1.47 -14.02 20.77
C VAL A 68 0.63 -14.99 21.59
N ALA A 69 -0.49 -15.45 21.05
CA ALA A 69 -1.36 -16.42 21.67
C ALA A 69 -2.03 -17.28 20.61
N TYR A 70 -2.35 -18.52 20.95
CA TYR A 70 -3.06 -19.43 20.05
C TYR A 70 -3.85 -20.48 20.84
N ARG A 71 -4.77 -21.14 20.14
CA ARG A 71 -5.38 -22.40 20.55
C ARG A 71 -5.61 -23.27 19.33
N LEU A 72 -5.25 -24.53 19.44
CA LEU A 72 -5.55 -25.56 18.45
C LEU A 72 -6.46 -26.58 19.13
N ALA A 73 -7.76 -26.37 19.04
CA ALA A 73 -8.73 -27.22 19.72
C ALA A 73 -8.67 -28.65 19.15
N PRO A 74 -8.85 -29.69 19.99
CA PRO A 74 -8.90 -31.07 19.51
C PRO A 74 -10.20 -31.36 18.76
N ALA A 75 -11.31 -30.72 19.15
CA ALA A 75 -12.63 -30.95 18.58
C ALA A 75 -13.49 -29.68 18.61
N THR A 76 -14.61 -29.74 17.88
CA THR A 76 -15.69 -28.76 17.90
C THR A 76 -16.47 -28.84 19.22
N LYS A 77 -17.01 -27.71 19.69
CA LYS A 77 -17.88 -27.62 20.86
C LYS A 77 -19.33 -27.39 20.47
N ASP A 78 -20.25 -27.65 21.40
CA ASP A 78 -21.68 -27.36 21.23
C ASP A 78 -22.11 -26.25 22.17
N TYR A 79 -22.86 -25.27 21.67
CA TYR A 79 -23.63 -24.34 22.48
C TYR A 79 -25.07 -24.88 22.50
N PRO A 80 -25.53 -25.45 23.64
CA PRO A 80 -26.88 -25.98 23.77
C PRO A 80 -27.96 -25.03 23.24
N GLY A 81 -28.71 -25.49 22.24
CA GLY A 81 -29.81 -24.75 21.62
C GLY A 81 -29.39 -23.74 20.53
N GLN A 82 -28.10 -23.51 20.31
CA GLN A 82 -27.56 -22.66 19.23
C GLN A 82 -26.79 -23.47 18.18
N GLY A 83 -26.03 -24.48 18.60
CA GLY A 83 -25.32 -25.42 17.74
C GLY A 83 -23.80 -25.34 17.85
N LEU A 84 -23.13 -26.01 16.91
CA LEU A 84 -21.70 -26.28 16.95
C LEU A 84 -20.83 -25.05 16.69
N TYR A 85 -19.77 -24.86 17.45
CA TYR A 85 -18.80 -23.78 17.28
C TYR A 85 -17.36 -24.25 17.51
N ASP A 86 -16.42 -23.63 16.80
CA ASP A 86 -15.00 -23.92 16.93
C ASP A 86 -14.27 -22.86 17.75
N THR A 87 -13.26 -23.29 18.52
CA THR A 87 -12.53 -22.43 19.47
C THR A 87 -11.05 -22.28 19.14
N SER A 88 -10.57 -22.87 18.05
CA SER A 88 -9.19 -22.64 17.63
C SER A 88 -9.03 -21.19 17.18
N PHE A 89 -7.92 -20.59 17.57
CA PHE A 89 -7.58 -19.24 17.15
C PHE A 89 -6.07 -19.04 17.04
N VAL A 90 -5.68 -18.00 16.32
CA VAL A 90 -4.32 -17.45 16.32
C VAL A 90 -4.41 -15.95 16.51
N LEU A 91 -3.60 -15.41 17.41
CA LEU A 91 -3.40 -13.98 17.61
C LEU A 91 -1.96 -13.61 17.25
N ILE A 92 -1.81 -12.63 16.35
CA ILE A 92 -0.51 -12.18 15.83
C ILE A 92 -0.32 -10.72 16.21
N LYS A 93 0.86 -10.38 16.73
CA LYS A 93 1.34 -9.01 16.85
C LYS A 93 2.18 -8.64 15.61
N HIS A 94 1.87 -7.50 15.03
CA HIS A 94 2.60 -6.90 13.92
C HIS A 94 3.32 -5.65 14.42
N ASP A 95 4.58 -5.47 14.01
CA ASP A 95 5.40 -4.32 14.37
C ASP A 95 6.06 -3.76 13.12
N THR A 96 5.37 -2.78 12.54
CA THR A 96 5.55 -2.39 11.17
C THR A 96 5.77 -0.89 10.95
N HIS A 97 5.95 -0.43 9.71
CA HIS A 97 6.21 0.95 9.31
C HIS A 97 5.44 1.32 8.04
N SER A 98 4.73 2.44 8.06
CA SER A 98 4.03 3.02 6.90
C SER A 98 4.82 4.16 6.22
N GLY A 99 6.02 4.46 6.73
CA GLY A 99 6.95 5.44 6.18
C GLY A 99 8.29 5.39 6.90
N GLU A 100 9.12 6.42 6.71
CA GLU A 100 10.46 6.51 7.30
C GLU A 100 10.41 6.64 8.82
N ASN A 101 9.41 7.38 9.33
CA ASN A 101 9.31 7.76 10.74
C ASN A 101 8.01 7.29 11.41
N THR A 102 7.15 6.56 10.70
CA THR A 102 5.83 6.16 11.20
C THR A 102 5.78 4.65 11.46
N GLN A 103 5.95 4.28 12.74
CA GLN A 103 5.77 2.91 13.21
C GLN A 103 4.27 2.60 13.41
N VAL A 104 3.83 1.46 12.92
CA VAL A 104 2.46 0.94 13.04
C VAL A 104 2.52 -0.40 13.77
N VAL A 105 2.01 -0.45 15.00
CA VAL A 105 1.91 -1.68 15.80
C VAL A 105 0.43 -2.02 15.95
N TYR A 106 0.07 -3.25 15.63
CA TYR A 106 -1.30 -3.72 15.70
C TYR A 106 -1.35 -5.25 15.88
N TYR A 107 -2.53 -5.77 16.15
CA TYR A 107 -2.79 -7.18 16.34
C TYR A 107 -3.83 -7.64 15.33
N SER A 108 -3.70 -8.89 14.86
CA SER A 108 -4.73 -9.56 14.07
C SER A 108 -5.14 -10.87 14.75
N LEU A 109 -6.44 -11.05 14.90
CA LEU A 109 -7.06 -12.24 15.49
C LEU A 109 -7.80 -13.02 14.41
N TYR A 110 -7.59 -14.34 14.42
CA TYR A 110 -8.27 -15.30 13.55
C TYR A 110 -8.95 -16.34 14.43
N MET A 111 -10.24 -16.16 14.71
CA MET A 111 -11.05 -16.99 15.60
C MET A 111 -12.05 -17.84 14.81
N HIS A 112 -12.52 -18.94 15.41
CA HIS A 112 -13.29 -19.99 14.73
C HIS A 112 -12.51 -20.69 13.61
N LEU A 113 -11.21 -20.92 13.80
CA LEU A 113 -10.47 -21.83 12.94
C LEU A 113 -10.91 -23.27 13.22
N ALA A 114 -10.91 -24.11 12.17
CA ALA A 114 -11.25 -25.52 12.31
C ALA A 114 -10.36 -26.19 13.37
N PRO A 115 -10.91 -27.10 14.21
CA PRO A 115 -10.14 -27.87 15.17
C PRO A 115 -9.03 -28.62 14.44
N LYS A 116 -7.81 -28.59 14.98
CA LYS A 116 -6.69 -29.27 14.32
C LYS A 116 -6.91 -30.79 14.23
N GLY A 117 -7.67 -31.36 15.18
CA GLY A 117 -8.07 -32.77 15.17
C GLY A 117 -8.99 -33.14 14.00
N SER A 118 -9.72 -32.19 13.41
CA SER A 118 -10.61 -32.45 12.27
C SER A 118 -9.98 -32.19 10.89
N LEU A 119 -8.79 -31.59 10.85
CA LEU A 119 -8.07 -31.34 9.60
C LEU A 119 -7.59 -32.66 8.96
N THR A 120 -7.50 -32.70 7.63
CA THR A 120 -6.83 -33.79 6.90
C THR A 120 -5.30 -33.64 6.96
N ASP A 121 -4.56 -34.69 6.63
CA ASP A 121 -3.09 -34.61 6.53
C ASP A 121 -2.62 -33.59 5.49
N ALA A 122 -3.34 -33.49 4.36
CA ALA A 122 -3.07 -32.52 3.31
C ALA A 122 -3.32 -31.06 3.75
N GLN A 123 -4.27 -30.84 4.66
CA GLN A 123 -4.49 -29.52 5.26
C GLN A 123 -3.41 -29.23 6.31
N ARG A 124 -3.11 -30.18 7.20
CA ARG A 124 -2.05 -30.03 8.20
C ARG A 124 -0.68 -29.75 7.59
N SER A 125 -0.36 -30.38 6.44
CA SER A 125 0.91 -30.18 5.74
C SER A 125 1.05 -28.80 5.09
N GLN A 126 -0.04 -28.03 4.96
CA GLN A 126 0.01 -26.64 4.48
C GLN A 126 0.23 -25.64 5.61
N MET A 127 -0.22 -25.95 6.84
CA MET A 127 -0.05 -25.06 8.00
C MET A 127 1.43 -24.74 8.24
N MET A 128 1.70 -23.52 8.72
CA MET A 128 3.06 -23.12 9.10
C MET A 128 3.69 -24.11 10.10
N PRO A 129 5.01 -24.35 10.06
CA PRO A 129 5.65 -25.42 10.83
C PRO A 129 5.35 -25.39 12.33
N PHE A 130 5.33 -24.20 12.95
CA PHE A 130 5.02 -24.06 14.37
C PHE A 130 3.61 -24.59 14.72
N LEU A 131 2.56 -24.06 14.07
CA LEU A 131 1.18 -24.48 14.35
C LEU A 131 0.91 -25.94 13.93
N ARG A 132 1.58 -26.41 12.88
CA ARG A 132 1.55 -27.82 12.47
C ARG A 132 2.09 -28.75 13.54
N ASN A 133 3.13 -28.36 14.27
CA ASN A 133 3.78 -29.19 15.27
C ASN A 133 3.26 -28.96 16.71
N ALA A 134 2.61 -27.82 16.97
CA ALA A 134 2.06 -27.50 18.28
C ALA A 134 0.97 -28.51 18.72
N ALA A 135 0.95 -28.85 20.01
CA ALA A 135 -0.06 -29.75 20.58
C ALA A 135 -1.47 -29.15 20.51
N THR A 136 -2.48 -30.02 20.44
CA THR A 136 -3.87 -29.60 20.61
C THR A 136 -4.20 -29.43 22.09
N GLY A 137 -5.12 -28.52 22.42
CA GLY A 137 -5.56 -28.31 23.79
C GLY A 137 -6.80 -27.43 23.88
N GLU A 138 -7.51 -27.55 25.00
CA GLU A 138 -8.74 -26.81 25.30
C GLU A 138 -8.47 -25.36 25.73
N SER A 139 -7.29 -25.08 26.28
CA SER A 139 -6.93 -23.78 26.84
C SER A 139 -6.17 -22.92 25.81
N ALA A 140 -6.37 -21.60 25.89
CA ALA A 140 -5.50 -20.65 25.21
C ALA A 140 -4.08 -20.77 25.74
N THR A 141 -3.10 -20.70 24.84
CA THR A 141 -1.67 -20.83 25.16
C THR A 141 -0.96 -19.57 24.68
N GLN A 142 -0.11 -19.00 25.54
CA GLN A 142 0.83 -17.97 25.10
C GLN A 142 1.92 -18.64 24.26
N ALA A 143 2.17 -18.12 23.06
CA ALA A 143 3.21 -18.67 22.20
C ALA A 143 4.61 -18.39 22.78
N PRO A 144 5.61 -19.24 22.50
CA PRO A 144 7.00 -18.93 22.83
C PRO A 144 7.40 -17.56 22.29
N ALA A 145 8.22 -16.83 23.06
CA ALA A 145 8.68 -15.51 22.68
C ALA A 145 9.31 -15.54 21.27
N ASN A 146 8.97 -14.54 20.45
CA ASN A 146 9.47 -14.39 19.08
C ASN A 146 9.08 -15.52 18.10
N THR A 147 8.00 -16.27 18.34
CA THR A 147 7.44 -17.21 17.37
C THR A 147 7.03 -16.47 16.08
N ARG A 148 7.91 -16.48 15.07
CA ARG A 148 7.71 -15.72 13.82
C ARG A 148 6.67 -16.37 12.92
N VAL A 149 5.92 -15.52 12.26
CA VAL A 149 4.99 -15.87 11.19
C VAL A 149 5.13 -14.85 10.08
N TRP A 150 5.09 -15.31 8.84
CA TRP A 150 5.31 -14.50 7.66
C TRP A 150 4.02 -14.34 6.86
N ARG A 151 3.88 -13.18 6.22
CA ARG A 151 2.76 -12.88 5.33
C ARG A 151 2.51 -14.03 4.36
N LYS A 152 1.24 -14.43 4.24
CA LYS A 152 0.71 -15.51 3.40
C LYS A 152 0.98 -16.93 3.89
N GLU A 153 1.68 -17.13 5.01
CA GLU A 153 1.75 -18.46 5.64
C GLU A 153 0.37 -18.88 6.14
N VAL A 154 0.08 -20.19 6.05
CA VAL A 154 -1.21 -20.76 6.43
C VAL A 154 -1.27 -20.93 7.95
N LEU A 155 -2.24 -20.26 8.56
CA LEU A 155 -2.54 -20.33 9.99
C LEU A 155 -3.44 -21.51 10.33
N GLY A 156 -4.36 -21.83 9.42
CA GLY A 156 -5.36 -22.89 9.58
C GLY A 156 -6.40 -22.84 8.47
N PHE A 157 -7.53 -23.48 8.71
CA PHE A 157 -8.68 -23.52 7.80
C PHE A 157 -9.90 -22.99 8.53
N GLY A 158 -10.89 -22.51 7.78
CA GLY A 158 -12.12 -22.03 8.38
C GLY A 158 -12.87 -23.13 9.11
N GLY A 159 -13.32 -22.81 10.32
CA GLY A 159 -14.20 -23.65 11.11
C GLY A 159 -15.64 -23.20 10.98
N GLN A 160 -16.37 -23.26 12.09
CA GLN A 160 -17.78 -22.89 12.15
C GLN A 160 -18.14 -22.11 13.40
N LEU A 161 -19.22 -21.34 13.26
CA LEU A 161 -19.97 -20.74 14.35
C LEU A 161 -21.43 -21.16 14.20
N TYR A 162 -22.00 -21.78 15.23
CA TYR A 162 -23.37 -22.30 15.27
C TYR A 162 -23.79 -23.08 14.01
N GLY A 163 -22.98 -24.07 13.63
CA GLY A 163 -23.21 -24.94 12.48
C GLY A 163 -22.98 -24.30 11.10
N VAL A 164 -22.52 -23.05 11.04
CA VAL A 164 -22.28 -22.33 9.78
C VAL A 164 -20.78 -22.10 9.59
N PRO A 165 -20.22 -22.39 8.39
CA PRO A 165 -18.83 -22.08 8.08
C PRO A 165 -18.52 -20.60 8.29
N THR A 166 -17.62 -20.31 9.23
CA THR A 166 -17.33 -18.95 9.68
C THR A 166 -15.90 -18.85 10.21
N VAL A 167 -15.23 -17.75 9.91
CA VAL A 167 -14.03 -17.28 10.62
C VAL A 167 -14.32 -15.88 11.14
N HIS A 168 -14.09 -15.64 12.42
CA HIS A 168 -14.08 -14.30 12.98
C HIS A 168 -12.69 -13.69 12.76
N PHE A 169 -12.64 -12.51 12.18
CA PHE A 169 -11.41 -11.79 11.86
C PHE A 169 -11.46 -10.39 12.43
N GLU A 170 -10.43 -10.01 13.17
CA GLU A 170 -10.37 -8.75 13.92
C GLU A 170 -8.98 -8.12 13.82
N ILE A 171 -8.93 -6.78 13.76
CA ILE A 171 -7.71 -5.98 13.84
C ILE A 171 -7.87 -4.93 14.92
N PHE A 172 -6.90 -4.86 15.83
CA PHE A 172 -6.90 -3.89 16.93
C PHE A 172 -5.49 -3.40 17.28
N THR A 173 -5.41 -2.31 18.05
CA THR A 173 -4.15 -1.75 18.57
C THR A 173 -4.34 -1.13 19.96
N THR A 174 -3.24 -0.95 20.69
CA THR A 174 -3.27 -0.31 22.01
C THR A 174 -3.40 1.21 21.88
N GLU A 175 -3.80 1.91 22.95
CA GLU A 175 -3.80 3.39 22.98
C GLU A 175 -2.42 3.97 22.64
N ALA A 176 -1.36 3.43 23.27
CA ALA A 176 0.00 3.92 23.11
C ALA A 176 0.53 3.70 21.68
N ASP A 177 0.17 2.57 21.06
CA ASP A 177 0.56 2.26 19.69
C ASP A 177 -0.25 3.06 18.66
N LEU A 178 -1.56 3.25 18.86
CA LEU A 178 -2.39 4.10 17.99
C LEU A 178 -1.84 5.51 17.90
N ALA A 179 -1.40 6.09 19.02
CA ALA A 179 -0.85 7.45 19.07
C ALA A 179 0.40 7.64 18.18
N ARG A 180 1.10 6.55 17.80
CA ARG A 180 2.29 6.62 16.92
C ARG A 180 1.93 6.89 15.47
N PHE A 181 0.82 6.34 14.97
CA PHE A 181 0.47 6.37 13.56
C PHE A 181 -0.87 7.04 13.24
N TRP A 182 -1.79 7.16 14.19
CA TRP A 182 -2.98 7.99 13.99
C TRP A 182 -2.57 9.45 13.85
N ARG A 183 -3.11 10.10 12.83
CA ARG A 183 -3.00 11.53 12.59
C ARG A 183 -4.41 12.06 12.44
N ASP A 184 -4.74 13.10 13.21
CA ASP A 184 -6.03 13.75 13.08
C ASP A 184 -5.96 14.77 11.95
N ALA A 185 -6.48 14.41 10.77
CA ALA A 185 -6.55 15.29 9.61
C ALA A 185 -7.20 16.65 9.92
N SER A 186 -8.14 16.69 10.89
CA SER A 186 -8.83 17.93 11.27
C SER A 186 -7.97 18.89 12.08
N ALA A 187 -6.84 18.41 12.63
CA ALA A 187 -5.90 19.23 13.40
C ALA A 187 -4.87 19.96 12.51
N VAL A 188 -4.84 19.68 11.20
CA VAL A 188 -3.90 20.35 10.28
C VAL A 188 -4.40 21.77 10.00
N ALA A 189 -3.54 22.76 10.27
CA ALA A 189 -3.87 24.17 10.09
C ALA A 189 -4.09 24.52 8.61
N ALA A 190 -4.94 25.53 8.36
CA ALA A 190 -5.18 26.07 7.02
C ALA A 190 -3.86 26.50 6.35
N GLY A 191 -3.69 26.16 5.07
CA GLY A 191 -2.43 26.35 4.34
C GLY A 191 -1.29 25.40 4.72
N GLY A 192 -1.52 24.48 5.68
CA GLY A 192 -0.55 23.49 6.13
C GLY A 192 -0.60 22.17 5.36
N HIS A 193 0.23 21.22 5.79
CA HIS A 193 0.22 19.86 5.25
C HIS A 193 0.31 18.82 6.36
N GLY A 194 -0.09 17.59 6.02
CA GLY A 194 0.05 16.42 6.87
C GLY A 194 1.47 15.86 6.93
N SER A 195 1.60 14.56 7.21
CA SER A 195 2.85 13.84 7.38
C SER A 195 3.77 13.91 6.15
N ASN A 196 5.08 13.83 6.35
CA ASN A 196 6.07 13.61 5.28
C ASN A 196 6.17 12.13 4.86
N ASP A 197 5.63 11.22 5.67
CA ASP A 197 5.48 9.80 5.37
C ASP A 197 4.25 9.53 4.52
N VAL A 198 4.19 10.17 3.35
CA VAL A 198 3.02 10.09 2.47
C VAL A 198 2.87 8.70 1.85
N PHE A 199 1.63 8.27 1.64
CA PHE A 199 1.25 7.17 0.77
C PHE A 199 -0.19 7.36 0.25
N GLY A 200 -0.59 6.51 -0.69
CA GLY A 200 -1.94 6.53 -1.25
C GLY A 200 -2.27 7.78 -2.07
N ASP A 201 -3.51 8.23 -1.95
CA ASP A 201 -4.07 9.36 -2.69
C ASP A 201 -3.67 10.69 -2.04
N THR A 202 -3.68 11.78 -2.83
CA THR A 202 -3.44 13.14 -2.31
C THR A 202 -4.78 13.82 -2.06
N HIS A 203 -4.97 14.40 -0.88
CA HIS A 203 -6.21 15.04 -0.48
C HIS A 203 -5.97 16.55 -0.30
N PHE A 204 -6.80 17.37 -0.93
CA PHE A 204 -6.76 18.82 -0.79
C PHE A 204 -8.04 19.30 -0.13
N ILE A 205 -7.92 20.05 0.98
CA ILE A 205 -9.05 20.71 1.63
C ILE A 205 -9.01 22.18 1.24
N LEU A 206 -9.98 22.58 0.42
CA LEU A 206 -10.12 23.93 -0.11
C LEU A 206 -11.11 24.72 0.76
N PRO A 207 -10.73 25.92 1.23
CA PRO A 207 -11.69 26.88 1.79
C PRO A 207 -12.83 27.22 0.82
N ALA A 208 -13.90 27.80 1.36
CA ALA A 208 -14.96 28.38 0.53
C ALA A 208 -14.47 29.68 -0.16
N ASN A 209 -15.19 30.09 -1.19
CA ASN A 209 -15.00 31.35 -1.94
C ASN A 209 -13.70 31.41 -2.76
N LEU A 210 -13.13 30.26 -3.13
CA LEU A 210 -11.97 30.20 -4.03
C LEU A 210 -12.38 30.38 -5.49
N ASN A 211 -11.57 31.16 -6.22
CA ASN A 211 -11.75 31.46 -7.64
C ASN A 211 -11.05 30.43 -8.53
N PHE A 212 -11.71 30.06 -9.61
CA PHE A 212 -11.24 29.15 -10.64
C PHE A 212 -11.17 29.88 -11.98
N VAL A 213 -10.14 29.56 -12.76
CA VAL A 213 -9.96 30.09 -14.12
C VAL A 213 -10.28 29.02 -15.15
N ALA A 214 -10.83 29.42 -16.29
CA ALA A 214 -11.21 28.48 -17.36
C ALA A 214 -10.01 27.77 -17.99
N ARG A 215 -8.85 28.41 -18.03
CA ARG A 215 -7.66 27.92 -18.74
C ARG A 215 -6.48 27.83 -17.80
N HIS A 216 -5.74 26.73 -17.86
CA HIS A 216 -4.42 26.63 -17.25
C HIS A 216 -3.52 27.80 -17.70
N PRO A 217 -2.88 28.57 -16.79
CA PRO A 217 -2.15 29.79 -17.16
C PRO A 217 -0.98 29.58 -18.11
N HIS A 218 -0.32 28.42 -18.02
CA HIS A 218 0.80 28.06 -18.91
C HIS A 218 0.38 27.41 -20.23
N ALA A 219 -0.91 27.33 -20.54
CA ALA A 219 -1.38 26.66 -21.75
C ALA A 219 -1.45 27.62 -22.94
N VAL A 220 -1.03 27.12 -24.12
CA VAL A 220 -1.07 27.85 -25.40
C VAL A 220 -2.35 27.52 -26.19
N ALA A 221 -2.46 27.98 -27.44
CA ALA A 221 -3.55 27.64 -28.35
C ALA A 221 -3.12 26.55 -29.37
N PRO A 222 -3.90 25.47 -29.59
CA PRO A 222 -5.10 25.05 -28.83
C PRO A 222 -4.72 24.70 -27.39
N HIS A 223 -5.70 24.60 -26.47
CA HIS A 223 -5.46 24.51 -25.02
C HIS A 223 -4.60 23.30 -24.62
N ARG A 224 -3.29 23.52 -24.51
CA ARG A 224 -2.28 22.48 -24.28
C ARG A 224 -1.03 23.07 -23.64
N ILE A 225 -0.21 22.22 -23.04
CA ILE A 225 1.16 22.57 -22.62
C ILE A 225 2.13 21.96 -23.63
N ASP A 226 2.90 22.81 -24.32
CA ASP A 226 3.99 22.37 -25.18
C ASP A 226 5.15 21.88 -24.29
N VAL A 227 5.43 20.58 -24.36
CA VAL A 227 6.39 19.87 -23.51
C VAL A 227 7.68 19.57 -24.28
N PRO A 228 8.84 19.39 -23.62
CA PRO A 228 10.11 19.15 -24.31
C PRO A 228 10.04 18.02 -25.33
N GLY A 229 10.57 18.27 -26.54
CA GLY A 229 10.54 17.36 -27.69
C GLY A 229 9.82 17.96 -28.89
N HIS A 230 10.27 17.63 -30.11
CA HIS A 230 9.73 18.21 -31.35
C HIS A 230 8.25 17.81 -31.57
N ASN A 231 7.38 18.81 -31.72
CA ASN A 231 5.92 18.66 -31.91
C ASN A 231 5.22 17.82 -30.83
N GLN A 232 5.67 17.90 -29.58
CA GLN A 232 5.05 17.18 -28.48
C GLN A 232 4.34 18.13 -27.51
N PHE A 233 3.14 17.75 -27.08
CA PHE A 233 2.29 18.54 -26.20
C PHE A 233 1.45 17.64 -25.30
N TYR A 234 0.96 18.19 -24.19
CA TYR A 234 -0.05 17.58 -23.35
C TYR A 234 -1.35 18.39 -23.47
N GLU A 235 -2.41 17.76 -23.97
CA GLU A 235 -3.71 18.41 -24.11
C GLU A 235 -4.40 18.59 -22.76
N LEU A 236 -5.08 19.72 -22.61
CA LEU A 236 -5.76 20.08 -21.39
C LEU A 236 -7.22 20.40 -21.68
N PRO A 237 -8.17 19.91 -20.86
CA PRO A 237 -9.56 20.34 -20.97
C PRO A 237 -9.69 21.84 -20.64
N ILE A 238 -10.52 22.55 -21.40
CA ILE A 238 -10.94 23.91 -21.05
C ILE A 238 -12.07 23.81 -20.02
N GLY A 239 -11.90 24.50 -18.90
CA GLY A 239 -12.92 24.63 -17.86
C GLY A 239 -13.80 25.87 -18.04
N ILE A 240 -14.51 26.21 -16.98
CA ILE A 240 -15.37 27.38 -16.83
C ILE A 240 -14.79 28.21 -15.69
N ALA A 241 -14.61 29.51 -15.90
CA ALA A 241 -14.19 30.40 -14.84
C ALA A 241 -15.36 30.63 -13.86
N GLY A 242 -15.08 30.71 -12.57
CA GLY A 242 -16.10 30.94 -11.57
C GLY A 242 -15.56 30.80 -10.15
N GLN A 243 -16.45 30.67 -9.17
CA GLN A 243 -16.10 30.60 -7.77
C GLN A 243 -16.81 29.42 -7.10
N SER A 244 -16.11 28.74 -6.21
CA SER A 244 -16.73 27.80 -5.26
C SER A 244 -17.31 28.57 -4.08
N THR A 245 -18.56 28.34 -3.70
CA THR A 245 -19.17 28.97 -2.51
C THR A 245 -19.05 28.11 -1.25
N GLU A 246 -18.63 26.86 -1.42
CA GLU A 246 -18.58 25.84 -0.37
C GLU A 246 -17.13 25.42 -0.11
N ARG A 247 -16.85 24.87 1.07
CA ARG A 247 -15.59 24.18 1.34
C ARG A 247 -15.58 22.88 0.56
N LEU A 248 -14.44 22.56 -0.06
CA LEU A 248 -14.31 21.37 -0.91
C LEU A 248 -13.22 20.44 -0.37
N HIS A 249 -13.47 19.14 -0.52
CA HIS A 249 -12.45 18.10 -0.35
C HIS A 249 -12.20 17.43 -1.69
N VAL A 250 -11.00 17.62 -2.22
CA VAL A 250 -10.59 17.05 -3.50
C VAL A 250 -9.61 15.91 -3.26
N VAL A 251 -9.98 14.70 -3.68
CA VAL A 251 -9.13 13.51 -3.62
C VAL A 251 -8.56 13.27 -5.03
N VAL A 252 -7.23 13.24 -5.14
CA VAL A 252 -6.50 13.02 -6.39
C VAL A 252 -5.80 11.66 -6.34
N GLU A 253 -6.31 10.73 -7.14
CA GLU A 253 -5.70 9.43 -7.41
C GLU A 253 -4.80 9.53 -8.66
N LEU A 254 -3.59 8.97 -8.57
CA LEU A 254 -2.68 8.76 -9.70
C LEU A 254 -2.49 7.26 -9.93
N SER A 255 -3.05 6.75 -11.03
CA SER A 255 -3.15 5.30 -11.25
C SER A 255 -3.14 4.96 -12.74
N LYS A 256 -2.23 4.07 -13.14
CA LYS A 256 -2.10 3.52 -14.51
C LYS A 256 -2.06 4.59 -15.61
N GLY A 257 -1.44 5.73 -15.34
CA GLY A 257 -1.36 6.84 -16.30
C GLY A 257 -2.43 7.91 -16.10
N HIS A 258 -3.50 7.62 -15.35
CA HIS A 258 -4.60 8.54 -15.16
C HIS A 258 -4.36 9.41 -13.92
N ARG A 259 -4.84 10.65 -13.99
CA ARG A 259 -5.17 11.47 -12.83
C ARG A 259 -6.69 11.48 -12.68
N ILE A 260 -7.20 11.07 -11.53
CA ILE A 260 -8.64 11.09 -11.22
C ILE A 260 -8.85 12.00 -10.02
N ALA A 261 -9.52 13.13 -10.21
CA ALA A 261 -9.88 14.06 -9.16
C ALA A 261 -11.37 13.92 -8.81
N THR A 262 -11.65 13.44 -7.61
CA THR A 262 -13.02 13.36 -7.06
C THR A 262 -13.21 14.49 -6.05
N THR A 263 -14.32 15.22 -6.15
CA THR A 263 -14.56 16.40 -5.30
C THR A 263 -15.83 16.20 -4.47
N TYR A 264 -15.73 16.50 -3.19
CA TYR A 264 -16.81 16.41 -2.21
C TYR A 264 -17.07 17.77 -1.57
N ARG A 265 -18.34 18.04 -1.24
CA ARG A 265 -18.72 19.16 -0.37
C ARG A 265 -18.34 18.83 1.06
N LEU A 266 -17.86 19.83 1.79
CA LEU A 266 -17.71 19.76 3.24
C LEU A 266 -18.78 20.63 3.92
N ASP A 267 -19.40 20.09 4.97
CA ASP A 267 -20.30 20.86 5.82
C ASP A 267 -19.55 21.85 6.74
N ALA A 268 -20.30 22.60 7.55
CA ALA A 268 -19.73 23.58 8.49
C ALA A 268 -18.79 22.95 9.52
N GLN A 269 -18.95 21.66 9.81
CA GLN A 269 -18.14 20.88 10.74
C GLN A 269 -16.94 20.22 10.04
N GLY A 270 -16.79 20.37 8.72
CA GLY A 270 -15.71 19.76 7.94
C GLY A 270 -15.95 18.29 7.60
N LYS A 271 -17.18 17.80 7.71
CA LYS A 271 -17.58 16.44 7.32
C LYS A 271 -18.01 16.40 5.85
N LEU A 272 -17.82 15.24 5.21
CA LEU A 272 -18.26 15.01 3.83
C LEU A 272 -19.80 15.08 3.73
N ALA A 273 -20.31 16.03 2.94
CA ALA A 273 -21.74 16.27 2.74
C ALA A 273 -22.28 15.73 1.40
N GLY A 274 -21.40 15.17 0.56
CA GLY A 274 -21.77 14.55 -0.72
C GLY A 274 -20.76 14.82 -1.83
N GLN A 275 -20.71 13.94 -2.82
CA GLN A 275 -19.87 14.13 -4.00
C GLN A 275 -20.47 15.21 -4.92
N ILE A 276 -19.61 15.98 -5.58
CA ILE A 276 -20.01 16.94 -6.61
C ILE A 276 -19.77 16.30 -7.98
N GLY A 277 -20.83 16.13 -8.76
CA GLY A 277 -20.77 15.54 -10.10
C GLY A 277 -19.94 14.25 -10.21
N LEU A 278 -19.46 13.98 -11.43
CA LEU A 278 -18.62 12.81 -11.72
C LEU A 278 -17.13 13.10 -11.47
N PRO A 279 -16.33 12.09 -11.06
CA PRO A 279 -14.88 12.21 -10.97
C PRO A 279 -14.28 12.72 -12.29
N LEU A 280 -13.34 13.65 -12.18
CA LEU A 280 -12.65 14.24 -13.31
C LEU A 280 -11.41 13.40 -13.66
N ARG A 281 -11.44 12.74 -14.81
CA ARG A 281 -10.34 11.92 -15.33
C ARG A 281 -9.54 12.68 -16.37
N GLN A 282 -8.21 12.72 -16.20
CA GLN A 282 -7.25 13.17 -17.19
C GLN A 282 -6.36 11.98 -17.58
N ASP A 283 -6.49 11.53 -18.81
CA ASP A 283 -5.69 10.44 -19.34
C ASP A 283 -4.23 10.86 -19.51
N ASP A 284 -3.34 9.88 -19.37
CA ASP A 284 -1.89 10.00 -19.54
C ASP A 284 -1.15 10.93 -18.57
N TYR A 285 -1.86 11.72 -17.77
CA TYR A 285 -1.29 12.72 -16.86
C TYR A 285 -0.16 12.16 -15.99
N GLU A 286 -0.38 11.01 -15.31
CA GLU A 286 0.61 10.43 -14.41
C GLU A 286 1.92 10.07 -15.15
N TYR A 287 1.80 9.54 -16.37
CA TYR A 287 2.99 9.18 -17.15
C TYR A 287 3.74 10.42 -17.65
N GLU A 288 3.02 11.51 -17.90
CA GLU A 288 3.55 12.76 -18.43
C GLU A 288 4.09 13.73 -17.36
N ILE A 289 3.93 13.43 -16.05
CA ILE A 289 4.44 14.27 -14.94
C ILE A 289 5.89 14.68 -15.16
N PHE A 290 6.76 13.76 -15.60
CA PHE A 290 8.19 14.09 -15.87
C PHE A 290 8.34 15.25 -16.85
N ARG A 291 7.58 15.23 -17.94
CA ARG A 291 7.68 16.25 -19.00
C ARG A 291 6.97 17.54 -18.62
N LEU A 292 5.82 17.43 -17.97
CA LEU A 292 5.10 18.58 -17.41
C LEU A 292 5.99 19.30 -16.39
N ALA A 293 6.61 18.57 -15.47
CA ALA A 293 7.53 19.13 -14.50
C ALA A 293 8.74 19.80 -15.15
N THR A 294 9.35 19.16 -16.16
CA THR A 294 10.46 19.74 -16.92
C THR A 294 10.07 21.04 -17.64
N LYS A 295 8.81 21.17 -18.05
CA LYS A 295 8.30 22.38 -18.71
C LYS A 295 7.95 23.49 -17.71
N LEU A 296 7.27 23.14 -16.63
CA LEU A 296 6.64 24.10 -15.71
C LEU A 296 7.59 24.58 -14.61
N TYR A 297 8.61 23.79 -14.27
CA TYR A 297 9.57 24.08 -13.19
C TYR A 297 10.99 24.01 -13.76
N ALA A 298 11.31 24.94 -14.66
CA ALA A 298 12.59 24.93 -15.38
C ALA A 298 13.80 25.13 -14.46
N ASP A 299 13.59 25.68 -13.27
CA ASP A 299 14.62 25.88 -12.24
C ASP A 299 14.86 24.64 -11.38
N CYS A 300 13.89 23.72 -11.25
CA CYS A 300 14.09 22.40 -10.64
C CYS A 300 12.94 21.45 -11.04
N PRO A 301 13.07 20.73 -12.18
CA PRO A 301 12.06 19.77 -12.62
C PRO A 301 11.74 18.68 -11.58
N SER A 302 12.71 18.30 -10.76
CA SER A 302 12.53 17.34 -9.68
C SER A 302 11.58 17.83 -8.59
N ALA A 303 11.70 19.09 -8.15
CA ALA A 303 10.76 19.72 -7.23
C ALA A 303 9.35 19.79 -7.85
N GLY A 304 9.28 20.18 -9.13
CA GLY A 304 8.03 20.21 -9.88
C GLY A 304 7.34 18.83 -9.97
N TYR A 305 8.12 17.76 -10.11
CA TYR A 305 7.61 16.39 -10.12
C TYR A 305 6.89 16.07 -8.80
N GLU A 306 7.48 16.45 -7.66
CA GLU A 306 6.89 16.22 -6.34
C GLU A 306 5.64 17.09 -6.11
N TYR A 307 5.66 18.36 -6.51
CA TYR A 307 4.47 19.22 -6.44
C TYR A 307 3.29 18.64 -7.23
N LEU A 308 3.52 18.23 -8.49
CA LEU A 308 2.48 17.67 -9.34
C LEU A 308 1.97 16.30 -8.86
N ARG A 309 2.77 15.56 -8.06
CA ARG A 309 2.43 14.24 -7.56
C ARG A 309 1.81 14.24 -6.16
N PHE A 310 2.39 15.00 -5.23
CA PHE A 310 2.06 14.97 -3.80
C PHE A 310 1.39 16.26 -3.32
N GLY A 311 1.33 17.29 -4.17
CA GLY A 311 0.90 18.64 -3.77
C GLY A 311 1.94 19.38 -2.92
N ARG A 312 3.09 18.78 -2.63
CA ARG A 312 4.19 19.31 -1.81
C ARG A 312 5.52 18.67 -2.17
N ILE A 313 6.62 19.35 -1.87
CA ILE A 313 7.98 18.83 -1.99
C ILE A 313 8.31 18.04 -0.72
N LEU A 314 8.79 16.81 -0.87
CA LEU A 314 9.17 15.92 0.24
C LEU A 314 10.69 15.80 0.38
N SER A 315 11.41 16.02 -0.74
CA SER A 315 12.86 16.02 -0.79
C SER A 315 13.45 17.36 -0.32
N SER A 316 14.77 17.46 -0.31
CA SER A 316 15.49 18.71 -0.08
C SER A 316 15.52 19.65 -1.29
N ASP A 317 14.80 19.32 -2.37
CA ASP A 317 14.77 20.14 -3.57
C ASP A 317 14.05 21.48 -3.32
N THR A 318 14.48 22.51 -4.05
CA THR A 318 13.88 23.84 -3.95
C THR A 318 13.53 24.36 -5.34
N THR A 319 12.44 25.11 -5.43
CA THR A 319 12.03 25.84 -6.63
C THR A 319 11.52 27.22 -6.23
N THR A 320 11.69 28.18 -7.14
CA THR A 320 11.14 29.53 -7.06
C THR A 320 9.67 29.59 -7.48
N HIS A 321 9.14 28.51 -8.05
CA HIS A 321 7.75 28.40 -8.47
C HIS A 321 6.85 27.94 -7.31
N THR A 322 6.02 28.85 -6.82
CA THR A 322 4.95 28.53 -5.86
C THR A 322 3.62 28.32 -6.59
N GLU A 323 3.58 27.30 -7.45
CA GLU A 323 2.39 26.98 -8.23
C GLU A 323 2.14 25.49 -8.35
N ASN A 324 0.85 25.11 -8.36
CA ASN A 324 0.37 23.76 -8.64
C ASN A 324 -1.04 23.88 -9.24
N TRP A 325 -1.11 24.29 -10.51
CA TRP A 325 -2.36 24.49 -11.23
C TRP A 325 -3.03 23.15 -11.56
N GLN A 326 -4.18 22.90 -10.94
CA GLN A 326 -4.91 21.65 -11.05
C GLN A 326 -6.32 21.90 -11.54
N LEU A 327 -6.80 21.04 -12.46
CA LEU A 327 -8.20 21.05 -12.89
C LEU A 327 -9.05 20.30 -11.87
N ILE A 328 -10.11 20.95 -11.39
CA ILE A 328 -10.98 20.48 -10.31
C ILE A 328 -12.43 20.77 -10.66
N ARG A 329 -13.33 19.88 -10.26
CA ARG A 329 -14.78 20.12 -10.31
C ARG A 329 -15.20 20.90 -9.07
N TYR A 330 -15.55 22.17 -9.24
CA TYR A 330 -15.90 23.05 -8.11
C TYR A 330 -17.41 23.28 -7.95
N ALA A 331 -18.21 22.90 -8.95
CA ALA A 331 -19.67 22.84 -8.89
C ALA A 331 -20.19 21.69 -9.78
N GLU A 332 -21.48 21.34 -9.64
CA GLU A 332 -22.10 20.17 -10.30
C GLU A 332 -21.74 20.08 -11.80
N ASN A 333 -21.89 21.22 -12.49
CA ASN A 333 -21.67 21.34 -13.92
C ASN A 333 -20.45 22.21 -14.29
N ALA A 334 -19.54 22.49 -13.33
CA ALA A 334 -18.39 23.35 -13.59
C ALA A 334 -17.07 22.72 -13.12
N ILE A 335 -16.11 22.70 -14.03
CA ILE A 335 -14.71 22.36 -13.77
C ILE A 335 -13.85 23.59 -14.08
N GLY A 336 -12.78 23.82 -13.33
CA GLY A 336 -11.89 24.96 -13.53
C GLY A 336 -10.52 24.73 -12.93
N TYR A 337 -9.55 25.56 -13.31
CA TYR A 337 -8.18 25.48 -12.81
C TYR A 337 -8.01 26.38 -11.58
N ILE A 338 -7.28 25.88 -10.58
CA ILE A 338 -6.88 26.63 -9.40
C ILE A 338 -5.42 26.30 -9.06
N ASN A 339 -4.67 27.29 -8.58
CA ASN A 339 -3.34 27.08 -8.02
C ASN A 339 -3.47 26.54 -6.58
N LEU A 340 -3.23 25.25 -6.39
CA LEU A 340 -3.31 24.62 -5.07
C LEU A 340 -2.12 24.95 -4.16
N ALA A 341 -1.02 25.49 -4.71
CA ALA A 341 0.15 25.88 -3.95
C ALA A 341 0.15 27.37 -3.55
N ASP A 342 -0.82 28.16 -4.02
CA ASP A 342 -0.93 29.57 -3.66
C ASP A 342 -1.19 29.73 -2.15
N PRO A 343 -0.28 30.37 -1.39
CA PRO A 343 -0.48 30.57 0.05
C PRO A 343 -1.76 31.36 0.37
N GLY A 344 -2.21 32.24 -0.54
CA GLY A 344 -3.46 32.99 -0.38
C GLY A 344 -4.72 32.12 -0.41
N ASN A 345 -4.65 30.93 -1.03
CA ASN A 345 -5.77 30.00 -1.08
C ASN A 345 -5.92 29.15 0.20
N ASN A 346 -4.92 29.16 1.10
CA ASN A 346 -4.94 28.45 2.37
C ASN A 346 -5.35 26.97 2.28
N VAL A 347 -4.94 26.29 1.20
CA VAL A 347 -5.27 24.88 0.94
C VAL A 347 -4.52 23.98 1.91
N ILE A 348 -5.21 23.02 2.52
CA ILE A 348 -4.56 21.97 3.32
C ILE A 348 -4.23 20.80 2.40
N VAL A 349 -2.99 20.28 2.48
CA VAL A 349 -2.54 19.14 1.68
C VAL A 349 -2.28 17.91 2.57
N LEU A 350 -3.03 16.84 2.35
CA LEU A 350 -2.96 15.58 3.09
C LEU A 350 -2.70 14.41 2.15
N SER A 351 -2.46 13.23 2.72
CA SER A 351 -2.44 11.95 2.03
C SER A 351 -3.23 10.91 2.81
N ASP A 352 -3.41 9.69 2.29
CA ASP A 352 -4.02 8.59 3.07
C ASP A 352 -3.30 8.39 4.42
N ALA A 353 -2.00 8.67 4.53
CA ALA A 353 -1.23 8.59 5.78
C ALA A 353 -1.77 9.47 6.92
N ASP A 354 -2.59 10.46 6.60
CA ASP A 354 -3.16 11.43 7.54
C ASP A 354 -4.57 11.04 8.00
N PHE A 355 -5.06 9.85 7.63
CA PHE A 355 -6.43 9.39 7.87
C PHE A 355 -7.51 10.45 7.50
N PRO A 356 -7.50 10.99 6.27
CA PRO A 356 -8.51 11.96 5.82
C PRO A 356 -9.89 11.30 5.58
N ASP A 357 -10.84 12.06 5.05
CA ASP A 357 -12.18 11.58 4.65
C ASP A 357 -13.09 11.22 5.85
N SER A 358 -13.55 9.97 5.93
CA SER A 358 -14.54 9.47 6.89
C SER A 358 -13.92 8.83 8.14
N TRP A 359 -12.60 8.75 8.25
CA TRP A 359 -11.92 8.15 9.41
C TRP A 359 -12.23 8.92 10.69
N GLN A 360 -12.81 8.24 11.68
CA GLN A 360 -13.21 8.85 12.95
C GLN A 360 -12.92 7.92 14.13
N LYS A 361 -12.28 8.47 15.16
CA LYS A 361 -12.15 7.79 16.45
C LYS A 361 -13.44 7.90 17.25
N LEU A 362 -13.92 6.77 17.73
CA LEU A 362 -15.04 6.66 18.66
C LEU A 362 -14.55 6.06 19.97
N SER A 363 -14.83 6.72 21.09
CA SER A 363 -14.55 6.20 22.43
C SER A 363 -15.85 6.02 23.18
N GLU A 364 -15.87 5.08 24.12
CA GLU A 364 -17.06 4.67 24.87
C GLU A 364 -17.86 5.85 25.42
N GLY A 365 -17.24 6.85 26.06
CA GLY A 365 -17.97 8.00 26.64
C GLY A 365 -18.73 8.91 25.65
N ARG A 366 -18.50 8.79 24.32
CA ARG A 366 -19.29 9.48 23.28
C ARG A 366 -20.34 8.58 22.61
N ALA A 367 -20.25 7.26 22.77
CA ALA A 367 -21.01 6.28 21.98
C ALA A 367 -21.39 4.99 22.74
N ALA A 368 -21.32 4.94 24.08
CA ALA A 368 -21.75 3.84 24.96
C ALA A 368 -21.75 4.26 26.46
N SER A 369 -22.42 3.48 27.32
CA SER A 369 -22.15 3.53 28.76
C SER A 369 -20.92 2.65 29.05
N PRO A 370 -19.90 3.12 29.82
CA PRO A 370 -18.74 2.29 30.19
C PRO A 370 -19.09 1.07 31.07
N GLU A 371 -20.33 0.98 31.56
CA GLU A 371 -20.73 0.10 32.65
C GLU A 371 -21.30 -1.26 32.19
N ASP A 372 -21.80 -1.36 30.96
CA ASP A 372 -22.59 -2.52 30.50
C ASP A 372 -22.18 -3.10 29.13
N GLY A 373 -21.13 -2.57 28.49
CA GLY A 373 -20.66 -3.07 27.19
C GLY A 373 -21.68 -2.95 26.05
N ILE A 374 -22.74 -2.16 26.24
CA ILE A 374 -23.77 -1.85 25.24
C ILE A 374 -23.40 -0.55 24.53
N ALA A 375 -23.29 -0.61 23.21
CA ALA A 375 -23.13 0.56 22.35
C ALA A 375 -24.34 1.49 22.49
N ASN A 376 -24.08 2.78 22.72
CA ASN A 376 -25.08 3.85 22.65
C ASN A 376 -25.38 4.12 21.18
N VAL A 377 -26.39 3.40 20.73
CA VAL A 377 -26.92 3.41 19.38
C VAL A 377 -27.45 4.80 18.97
N ASP A 378 -27.98 5.58 19.90
CA ASP A 378 -28.46 6.95 19.61
C ASP A 378 -27.29 7.88 19.30
N GLY A 379 -26.20 7.78 20.06
CA GLY A 379 -24.95 8.48 19.79
C GLY A 379 -24.34 8.10 18.43
N LEU A 380 -24.39 6.82 18.07
CA LEU A 380 -23.93 6.33 16.75
C LEU A 380 -24.82 6.82 15.61
N THR A 381 -26.14 6.86 15.81
CA THR A 381 -27.10 7.39 14.82
C THR A 381 -26.87 8.88 14.56
N GLN A 382 -26.69 9.68 15.62
CA GLN A 382 -26.37 11.10 15.53
C GLN A 382 -25.03 11.33 14.82
N LEU A 383 -24.02 10.53 15.14
CA LEU A 383 -22.69 10.66 14.56
C LEU A 383 -22.64 10.29 13.07
N LEU A 384 -23.50 9.37 12.64
CA LEU A 384 -23.69 8.99 11.24
C LEU A 384 -24.59 9.95 10.45
N ASN A 385 -25.20 10.96 11.10
CA ASN A 385 -26.15 11.91 10.51
C ASN A 385 -27.27 11.22 9.71
N LEU A 386 -27.74 10.06 10.18
CA LEU A 386 -28.81 9.32 9.52
C LEU A 386 -30.14 10.03 9.78
N PRO A 387 -31.03 10.17 8.76
CA PRO A 387 -32.34 10.75 8.98
C PRO A 387 -33.09 9.95 10.04
N ALA A 388 -33.74 10.65 10.98
CA ALA A 388 -34.65 10.01 11.93
C ALA A 388 -35.74 9.27 11.14
N SER A 389 -35.90 7.98 11.38
CA SER A 389 -36.99 7.23 10.76
C SER A 389 -38.31 7.69 11.36
N PRO A 390 -39.30 8.11 10.55
CA PRO A 390 -40.57 8.62 11.06
C PRO A 390 -41.37 7.59 11.89
N SER A 391 -41.10 6.29 11.71
CA SER A 391 -41.87 5.19 12.31
C SER A 391 -41.14 4.36 13.36
N GLU A 392 -39.82 4.50 13.52
CA GLU A 392 -39.04 3.55 14.33
C GLU A 392 -37.92 4.28 15.10
N PRO A 393 -38.03 4.40 16.44
CA PRO A 393 -37.20 5.30 17.24
C PRO A 393 -35.73 4.94 17.32
N SER A 394 -35.28 3.76 16.86
CA SER A 394 -33.95 3.30 17.22
C SER A 394 -33.34 2.28 16.24
N LEU A 395 -32.03 2.41 16.02
CA LEU A 395 -31.14 1.40 15.43
C LEU A 395 -30.96 0.17 16.39
N SER A 396 -31.71 0.06 17.51
CA SER A 396 -31.48 -0.91 18.58
C SER A 396 -32.09 -2.30 18.40
N ALA A 397 -32.96 -2.50 17.39
CA ALA A 397 -33.53 -3.81 17.08
C ALA A 397 -32.74 -4.49 15.94
N ALA A 398 -32.32 -5.74 16.15
CA ALA A 398 -31.41 -6.43 15.21
C ALA A 398 -31.86 -6.45 13.73
N PRO A 399 -33.16 -6.69 13.39
CA PRO A 399 -33.62 -6.59 12.01
C PRO A 399 -33.59 -5.16 11.43
N SER A 400 -33.83 -4.15 12.27
CA SER A 400 -33.85 -2.73 11.89
C SER A 400 -32.45 -2.13 11.76
N PHE A 401 -31.50 -2.56 12.61
CA PHE A 401 -30.09 -2.20 12.48
C PHE A 401 -29.50 -2.77 11.19
N LEU A 402 -29.69 -4.07 10.98
CA LEU A 402 -29.11 -4.75 9.83
C LEU A 402 -29.65 -4.17 8.52
N SER A 403 -30.95 -3.87 8.42
CA SER A 403 -31.51 -3.27 7.21
C SER A 403 -30.94 -1.87 6.90
N ARG A 404 -30.77 -1.01 7.91
CA ARG A 404 -30.19 0.34 7.72
C ARG A 404 -28.68 0.32 7.55
N ALA A 405 -27.98 -0.54 8.28
CA ALA A 405 -26.53 -0.68 8.19
C ALA A 405 -26.08 -1.47 6.94
N SER A 406 -27.02 -2.09 6.22
CA SER A 406 -26.78 -2.66 4.88
C SER A 406 -26.86 -1.62 3.76
N ASP A 407 -27.29 -0.38 4.04
CA ASP A 407 -27.19 0.71 3.08
C ASP A 407 -25.71 1.00 2.77
N ALA A 408 -25.39 1.13 1.49
CA ALA A 408 -24.00 1.26 1.02
C ALA A 408 -23.31 2.53 1.57
N SER A 409 -24.04 3.62 1.78
CA SER A 409 -23.50 4.86 2.34
C SER A 409 -23.21 4.71 3.84
N VAL A 410 -24.08 4.03 4.57
CA VAL A 410 -23.97 3.81 6.01
C VAL A 410 -22.85 2.82 6.32
N ILE A 411 -22.81 1.69 5.62
CA ILE A 411 -21.76 0.68 5.84
C ILE A 411 -20.38 1.22 5.51
N LYS A 412 -20.28 2.11 4.51
CA LYS A 412 -19.03 2.81 4.21
C LYS A 412 -18.57 3.65 5.39
N LEU A 413 -19.45 4.40 6.04
CA LEU A 413 -19.11 5.21 7.22
C LEU A 413 -18.70 4.33 8.42
N LEU A 414 -19.50 3.30 8.73
CA LEU A 414 -19.21 2.38 9.85
C LEU A 414 -17.82 1.74 9.72
N ARG A 415 -17.42 1.41 8.50
CA ARG A 415 -16.11 0.83 8.17
C ARG A 415 -14.92 1.75 8.40
N HIS A 416 -15.13 3.06 8.57
CA HIS A 416 -14.09 4.05 8.84
C HIS A 416 -14.05 4.49 10.31
N PHE A 417 -14.87 3.89 11.17
CA PHE A 417 -14.77 4.10 12.60
C PHE A 417 -13.63 3.28 13.21
N ILE A 418 -12.88 3.92 14.10
CA ILE A 418 -11.88 3.31 14.95
C ILE A 418 -12.44 3.35 16.37
N CYS A 419 -12.88 2.21 16.87
CA CYS A 419 -13.70 2.15 18.08
C CYS A 419 -12.86 1.67 19.26
N LYS A 420 -12.81 2.46 20.34
CA LYS A 420 -12.23 2.03 21.61
C LYS A 420 -13.30 1.37 22.46
N HIS A 421 -13.09 0.10 22.80
CA HIS A 421 -13.89 -0.61 23.79
C HIS A 421 -13.08 -1.77 24.39
N PRO A 422 -13.48 -2.31 25.54
CA PRO A 422 -12.93 -3.53 26.09
C PRO A 422 -13.12 -4.73 25.17
N SER A 423 -12.10 -5.59 25.04
CA SER A 423 -12.14 -6.79 24.20
C SER A 423 -13.21 -7.79 24.67
N GLU A 424 -13.95 -8.40 23.74
CA GLU A 424 -14.96 -9.41 24.13
C GLU A 424 -14.33 -10.71 24.65
N TRP A 425 -13.05 -10.95 24.34
CA TRP A 425 -12.31 -12.18 24.62
C TRP A 425 -11.68 -12.27 26.01
N ASP A 426 -11.98 -11.30 26.89
CA ASP A 426 -11.54 -11.27 28.28
C ASP A 426 -12.66 -11.72 29.24
N THR A 427 -12.29 -12.47 30.28
CA THR A 427 -13.25 -13.09 31.23
C THR A 427 -13.42 -12.32 32.54
N SER A 428 -12.61 -11.28 32.79
CA SER A 428 -12.50 -10.67 34.13
C SER A 428 -13.78 -9.97 34.61
N ASP A 429 -14.65 -9.54 33.69
CA ASP A 429 -15.84 -8.74 33.99
C ASP A 429 -17.13 -9.30 33.37
N ILE A 430 -17.17 -10.59 32.99
CA ILE A 430 -18.33 -11.21 32.31
C ILE A 430 -19.65 -10.93 33.06
N ASP A 431 -19.67 -11.09 34.38
CA ASP A 431 -20.89 -10.88 35.18
C ASP A 431 -21.37 -9.43 35.17
N THR A 432 -20.46 -8.46 35.21
CA THR A 432 -20.78 -7.02 35.14
C THR A 432 -21.18 -6.62 33.74
N ARG A 433 -20.38 -7.00 32.73
CA ARG A 433 -20.56 -6.66 31.32
C ARG A 433 -21.92 -7.14 30.79
N TYR A 434 -22.42 -8.29 31.23
CA TYR A 434 -23.70 -8.82 30.77
C TYR A 434 -24.84 -8.63 31.77
N ALA A 435 -24.67 -7.82 32.82
CA ALA A 435 -25.68 -7.60 33.86
C ALA A 435 -27.05 -7.15 33.30
N VAL A 436 -27.05 -6.30 32.27
CA VAL A 436 -28.29 -5.84 31.60
C VAL A 436 -29.04 -6.99 30.92
N LEU A 437 -28.34 -7.96 30.35
CA LEU A 437 -28.96 -9.12 29.69
C LEU A 437 -29.50 -10.16 30.68
N LYS A 438 -29.15 -10.03 31.97
CA LYS A 438 -29.62 -10.89 33.07
C LYS A 438 -30.87 -10.32 33.77
N GLN A 439 -31.32 -9.11 33.41
CA GLN A 439 -32.50 -8.51 34.02
C GLN A 439 -33.80 -9.24 33.63
N PRO A 440 -34.88 -9.16 34.45
CA PRO A 440 -36.16 -9.81 34.15
C PRO A 440 -36.67 -9.50 32.72
N GLY A 441 -37.07 -10.56 32.01
CA GLY A 441 -37.55 -10.48 30.62
C GLY A 441 -36.45 -10.39 29.56
N LYS A 442 -35.16 -10.50 29.93
CA LYS A 442 -34.02 -10.52 29.00
C LYS A 442 -33.52 -11.94 28.72
N PRO A 443 -32.79 -12.17 27.60
CA PRO A 443 -32.42 -13.51 27.14
C PRO A 443 -31.55 -14.33 28.10
N LEU A 444 -30.80 -13.69 29.01
CA LEU A 444 -29.90 -14.35 29.95
C LEU A 444 -30.39 -14.29 31.41
N ASN A 445 -31.66 -13.98 31.63
CA ASN A 445 -32.28 -14.00 32.97
C ASN A 445 -32.45 -15.43 33.51
N ASP A 446 -32.69 -16.41 32.63
CA ASP A 446 -32.75 -17.81 33.03
C ASP A 446 -31.36 -18.32 33.47
N PRO A 447 -31.23 -18.94 34.66
CA PRO A 447 -29.93 -19.41 35.16
C PRO A 447 -29.23 -20.42 34.25
N THR A 448 -29.97 -21.28 33.55
CA THR A 448 -29.40 -22.27 32.62
C THR A 448 -28.91 -21.56 31.35
N ALA A 449 -29.69 -20.62 30.81
CA ALA A 449 -29.28 -19.79 29.69
C ALA A 449 -28.01 -18.97 30.02
N TRP A 450 -27.94 -18.38 31.22
CA TRP A 450 -26.76 -17.67 31.70
C TRP A 450 -25.55 -18.58 31.80
N LYS A 451 -25.70 -19.76 32.42
CA LYS A 451 -24.60 -20.73 32.54
C LYS A 451 -24.08 -21.15 31.16
N ASN A 452 -24.97 -21.54 30.25
CA ASN A 452 -24.59 -21.96 28.90
C ASN A 452 -23.87 -20.84 28.12
N PHE A 453 -24.35 -19.59 28.26
CA PHE A 453 -23.70 -18.43 27.66
C PHE A 453 -22.32 -18.16 28.27
N LYS A 454 -22.19 -18.20 29.59
CA LYS A 454 -20.92 -17.99 30.30
C LYS A 454 -19.89 -19.06 29.93
N ASP A 455 -20.27 -20.33 29.95
CA ASP A 455 -19.42 -21.44 29.53
C ASP A 455 -18.95 -21.27 28.08
N HIS A 456 -19.82 -20.79 27.19
CA HIS A 456 -19.49 -20.52 25.78
C HIS A 456 -18.48 -19.38 25.63
N VAL A 457 -18.67 -18.25 26.34
CA VAL A 457 -17.73 -17.12 26.33
C VAL A 457 -16.38 -17.53 26.91
N GLU A 458 -16.36 -18.21 28.06
CA GLU A 458 -15.13 -18.70 28.70
C GLU A 458 -14.40 -19.71 27.81
N ALA A 459 -15.12 -20.56 27.08
CA ALA A 459 -14.54 -21.48 26.11
C ALA A 459 -13.86 -20.77 24.92
N MET A 460 -14.18 -19.50 24.64
CA MET A 460 -13.58 -18.73 23.55
C MET A 460 -12.53 -17.72 24.02
N ALA A 461 -12.52 -17.39 25.31
CA ALA A 461 -11.66 -16.37 25.87
C ALA A 461 -10.16 -16.72 25.80
N PHE A 462 -9.33 -15.72 25.53
CA PHE A 462 -7.87 -15.86 25.46
C PHE A 462 -7.10 -14.62 25.93
N TRP A 463 -7.80 -13.55 26.32
CA TRP A 463 -7.17 -12.25 26.57
C TRP A 463 -5.99 -12.28 27.56
N PRO A 464 -6.02 -13.06 28.67
CA PRO A 464 -4.90 -13.14 29.59
C PRO A 464 -3.60 -13.66 28.96
N GLN A 465 -3.67 -14.43 27.87
CA GLN A 465 -2.50 -14.97 27.18
C GLN A 465 -1.85 -13.98 26.19
N THR A 466 -2.47 -12.82 25.95
CA THR A 466 -1.92 -11.80 25.04
C THR A 466 -0.68 -11.10 25.60
N GLY A 467 -0.55 -11.03 26.93
CA GLY A 467 0.44 -10.19 27.62
C GLY A 467 0.10 -8.70 27.61
N LEU A 468 -1.09 -8.30 27.14
CA LEU A 468 -1.58 -6.93 27.21
C LEU A 468 -2.21 -6.65 28.58
N ALA A 469 -1.82 -5.53 29.20
CA ALA A 469 -2.35 -5.13 30.50
C ALA A 469 -3.76 -4.51 30.40
N ASP A 470 -4.00 -3.69 29.39
CA ASP A 470 -5.29 -3.05 29.15
C ASP A 470 -6.12 -3.87 28.16
N ARG A 471 -7.38 -4.15 28.51
CA ARG A 471 -8.34 -4.81 27.63
C ARG A 471 -9.10 -3.84 26.73
N SER A 472 -9.06 -2.55 27.04
CA SER A 472 -9.69 -1.47 26.27
C SER A 472 -8.77 -1.01 25.13
N VAL A 473 -8.96 -1.61 23.97
CA VAL A 473 -8.13 -1.39 22.78
C VAL A 473 -8.92 -0.71 21.67
N TRP A 474 -8.21 -0.20 20.65
CA TRP A 474 -8.80 0.43 19.49
C TRP A 474 -8.97 -0.60 18.37
N HIS A 475 -10.20 -0.86 17.98
CA HIS A 475 -10.55 -1.76 16.89
C HIS A 475 -10.70 -0.98 15.59
N PHE A 476 -10.31 -1.61 14.49
CA PHE A 476 -10.53 -1.12 13.13
C PHE A 476 -11.44 -2.10 12.38
N HIS A 477 -12.23 -1.60 11.41
CA HIS A 477 -12.82 -2.51 10.44
C HIS A 477 -11.68 -3.19 9.67
N PRO A 478 -11.53 -4.52 9.74
CA PRO A 478 -10.27 -5.16 9.40
C PRO A 478 -10.01 -5.16 7.88
N LEU A 479 -11.04 -5.27 7.04
CA LEU A 479 -10.85 -5.17 5.58
C LEU A 479 -10.53 -3.74 5.14
N THR A 480 -11.08 -2.73 5.82
CA THR A 480 -10.81 -1.32 5.48
C THR A 480 -9.40 -0.93 5.91
N PHE A 481 -8.96 -1.40 7.07
CA PHE A 481 -7.58 -1.28 7.52
C PHE A 481 -6.60 -1.87 6.49
N ILE A 482 -6.86 -3.10 6.03
CA ILE A 482 -6.03 -3.73 4.99
C ILE A 482 -6.05 -2.90 3.71
N ASN A 483 -7.23 -2.54 3.19
CA ASN A 483 -7.37 -1.76 1.96
C ASN A 483 -6.63 -0.41 2.02
N HIS A 484 -6.74 0.30 3.15
CA HIS A 484 -6.06 1.58 3.38
C HIS A 484 -4.55 1.43 3.30
N TYR A 485 -4.02 0.40 3.97
CA TYR A 485 -2.59 0.19 4.06
C TYR A 485 -1.98 -0.60 2.89
N MET A 486 -2.78 -1.28 2.07
CA MET A 486 -2.34 -1.79 0.75
C MET A 486 -1.89 -0.65 -0.17
N LYS A 487 -2.43 0.56 0.02
CA LYS A 487 -1.96 1.78 -0.67
C LYS A 487 -0.60 2.26 -0.18
N CYS A 488 -0.07 1.74 0.93
CA CYS A 488 1.28 2.03 1.39
C CYS A 488 2.30 1.20 0.62
N GLY A 489 3.16 1.86 -0.17
CA GLY A 489 4.24 1.22 -0.93
C GLY A 489 5.53 0.97 -0.13
N TRP A 490 5.63 1.46 1.10
CA TRP A 490 6.86 1.43 1.90
C TRP A 490 7.25 -0.02 2.27
N LEU A 491 8.54 -0.35 2.10
CA LEU A 491 9.14 -1.62 2.55
C LEU A 491 10.11 -1.42 3.71
N SER A 492 10.10 -2.28 4.71
CA SER A 492 11.03 -2.17 5.84
C SER A 492 12.31 -2.82 5.46
N VAL A 493 13.33 -2.60 6.27
CA VAL A 493 14.58 -3.36 6.18
C VAL A 493 14.31 -4.87 6.09
N ASN A 494 13.40 -5.42 6.91
CA ASN A 494 13.13 -6.85 6.88
C ASN A 494 12.43 -7.27 5.59
N GLU A 495 11.32 -6.67 5.18
CA GLU A 495 10.66 -7.10 3.92
C GLU A 495 11.48 -6.81 2.69
N PHE A 496 12.21 -5.69 2.68
CA PHE A 496 13.15 -5.39 1.62
C PHE A 496 14.23 -6.47 1.56
N ALA A 497 14.76 -6.94 2.70
CA ALA A 497 15.66 -8.08 2.74
C ALA A 497 15.01 -9.36 2.16
N ARG A 498 13.72 -9.61 2.42
CA ARG A 498 12.98 -10.73 1.81
C ARG A 498 12.84 -10.60 0.29
N CYS A 499 12.89 -9.39 -0.26
CA CYS A 499 12.92 -9.15 -1.69
C CYS A 499 14.29 -9.45 -2.32
N LEU A 500 15.36 -9.66 -1.56
CA LEU A 500 16.64 -10.09 -2.12
C LEU A 500 16.64 -11.63 -2.22
N PRO A 501 16.88 -12.22 -3.41
CA PRO A 501 16.80 -13.66 -3.59
C PRO A 501 17.98 -14.39 -2.93
N ARG A 502 17.69 -15.37 -2.07
CA ARG A 502 18.70 -16.28 -1.47
C ARG A 502 19.49 -17.04 -2.53
N ARG A 503 18.78 -17.50 -3.56
CA ARG A 503 19.29 -18.24 -4.71
C ARG A 503 18.88 -17.57 -5.99
N SER A 504 19.85 -17.40 -6.88
CA SER A 504 19.66 -16.87 -8.23
C SER A 504 20.63 -17.53 -9.21
N LEU A 505 20.44 -17.26 -10.51
CA LEU A 505 21.38 -17.74 -11.53
C LEU A 505 22.77 -17.12 -11.40
N SER A 506 22.87 -15.87 -10.92
CA SER A 506 24.12 -15.12 -10.78
C SER A 506 24.81 -15.31 -9.43
N ASP A 507 24.05 -15.53 -8.37
CA ASP A 507 24.53 -15.73 -7.00
C ASP A 507 23.74 -16.87 -6.36
N ARG A 508 24.44 -17.95 -6.00
CA ARG A 508 23.80 -19.17 -5.52
C ARG A 508 23.58 -19.19 -4.00
N ASN A 509 24.13 -18.27 -3.21
CA ASN A 509 24.08 -18.37 -1.74
C ASN A 509 24.11 -17.00 -1.01
N LEU A 510 23.14 -16.13 -1.27
CA LEU A 510 22.99 -14.88 -0.51
C LEU A 510 22.39 -15.16 0.87
N VAL A 511 23.22 -15.32 1.91
CA VAL A 511 22.75 -15.55 3.29
C VAL A 511 21.92 -14.39 3.84
N TRP A 512 21.02 -14.68 4.79
CA TRP A 512 20.09 -13.70 5.37
C TRP A 512 20.79 -12.44 5.88
N ASN A 513 21.85 -12.59 6.68
CA ASN A 513 22.56 -11.45 7.28
C ASN A 513 23.15 -10.50 6.23
N THR A 514 23.66 -11.03 5.12
CA THR A 514 24.16 -10.20 4.01
C THR A 514 23.03 -9.44 3.33
N ALA A 515 21.89 -10.09 3.06
CA ALA A 515 20.75 -9.36 2.51
C ALA A 515 20.15 -8.36 3.48
N LEU A 516 20.13 -8.66 4.78
CA LEU A 516 19.69 -7.73 5.79
C LEU A 516 20.60 -6.49 5.80
N THR A 517 21.91 -6.68 5.73
CA THR A 517 22.88 -5.57 5.64
C THR A 517 22.66 -4.71 4.39
N ARG A 518 22.46 -5.34 3.22
CA ARG A 518 22.12 -4.63 1.98
C ARG A 518 20.79 -3.88 2.12
N ALA A 519 19.77 -4.52 2.69
CA ALA A 519 18.48 -3.89 2.92
C ALA A 519 18.56 -2.70 3.89
N THR A 520 19.30 -2.82 4.99
CA THR A 520 19.57 -1.72 5.93
C THR A 520 20.20 -0.53 5.23
N THR A 521 21.12 -0.79 4.30
CA THR A 521 21.82 0.24 3.54
C THR A 521 20.89 0.94 2.53
N HIS A 522 20.02 0.17 1.84
CA HIS A 522 19.33 0.66 0.66
C HIS A 522 17.85 0.98 0.84
N SER A 523 17.14 0.39 1.81
CA SER A 523 15.67 0.37 1.82
C SER A 523 15.04 1.76 1.88
N ILE A 524 15.57 2.68 2.69
CA ILE A 524 15.04 4.04 2.83
C ILE A 524 15.11 4.78 1.49
N HIS A 525 16.30 4.81 0.89
CA HIS A 525 16.54 5.48 -0.39
C HIS A 525 15.73 4.86 -1.54
N TYR A 526 15.64 3.52 -1.55
CA TYR A 526 14.86 2.79 -2.55
C TYR A 526 13.36 3.10 -2.44
N ASN A 527 12.81 3.12 -1.23
CA ASN A 527 11.41 3.49 -1.00
C ASN A 527 11.11 4.94 -1.43
N LYS A 528 12.00 5.89 -1.10
CA LYS A 528 11.84 7.31 -1.47
C LYS A 528 11.67 7.48 -2.97
N TYR A 529 12.57 6.91 -3.78
CA TYR A 529 12.48 7.07 -5.22
C TYR A 529 11.33 6.24 -5.83
N ILE A 530 11.03 5.04 -5.32
CA ILE A 530 9.88 4.27 -5.82
C ILE A 530 8.59 5.03 -5.57
N ARG A 531 8.40 5.60 -4.38
CA ARG A 531 7.22 6.42 -4.05
C ARG A 531 7.07 7.60 -5.02
N LYS A 532 8.18 8.27 -5.34
CA LYS A 532 8.22 9.39 -6.28
C LYS A 532 7.92 8.97 -7.71
N PHE A 533 8.66 8.03 -8.29
CA PHE A 533 8.61 7.76 -9.73
C PHE A 533 7.70 6.60 -10.13
N CYS A 534 7.42 5.66 -9.23
CA CYS A 534 6.61 4.47 -9.48
C CYS A 534 5.29 4.46 -8.69
N GLY A 535 5.14 5.29 -7.65
CA GLY A 535 3.97 5.26 -6.78
C GLY A 535 3.89 3.98 -5.95
N ASN A 536 2.68 3.57 -5.57
CA ASN A 536 2.45 2.48 -4.61
C ASN A 536 2.25 1.10 -5.26
N SER A 537 2.36 0.99 -6.59
CA SER A 537 2.12 -0.26 -7.30
C SER A 537 3.20 -1.31 -7.02
N ARG A 538 2.79 -2.41 -6.36
CA ARG A 538 3.67 -3.57 -6.11
C ARG A 538 4.15 -4.25 -7.40
N LYS A 539 3.37 -4.17 -8.49
CA LYS A 539 3.81 -4.61 -9.84
C LYS A 539 4.96 -3.76 -10.37
N ARG A 540 4.85 -2.43 -10.28
CA ARG A 540 5.92 -1.51 -10.69
C ARG A 540 7.19 -1.75 -9.87
N LEU A 541 7.06 -1.94 -8.56
CA LEU A 541 8.18 -2.30 -7.69
C LEU A 541 8.85 -3.63 -8.09
N ALA A 542 8.06 -4.67 -8.36
CA ALA A 542 8.59 -5.97 -8.81
C ALA A 542 9.33 -5.87 -10.14
N HIS A 543 8.80 -5.12 -11.13
CA HIS A 543 9.52 -4.84 -12.36
C HIS A 543 10.82 -4.09 -12.09
N ASN A 544 10.78 -3.03 -11.28
CA ASN A 544 11.93 -2.17 -11.02
C ASN A 544 13.07 -2.91 -10.29
N LEU A 545 12.78 -3.66 -9.22
CA LEU A 545 13.77 -4.47 -8.50
C LEU A 545 14.37 -5.57 -9.38
N ALA A 546 13.54 -6.25 -10.19
CA ALA A 546 14.01 -7.29 -11.10
C ALA A 546 15.07 -6.76 -12.07
N GLN A 547 14.93 -5.50 -12.51
CA GLN A 547 15.94 -4.86 -13.35
C GLN A 547 17.17 -4.45 -12.53
N SER A 548 16.97 -3.79 -11.39
CA SER A 548 18.06 -3.27 -10.55
C SER A 548 19.01 -4.34 -10.05
N TYR A 549 18.54 -5.57 -9.81
CA TYR A 549 19.39 -6.65 -9.29
C TYR A 549 20.51 -7.08 -10.23
N ILE A 550 20.30 -7.06 -11.55
CA ILE A 550 21.41 -7.30 -12.48
C ILE A 550 22.38 -6.12 -12.50
N GLU A 551 21.85 -4.90 -12.51
CA GLU A 551 22.64 -3.67 -12.59
C GLU A 551 23.56 -3.46 -11.38
N THR A 552 23.20 -4.00 -10.23
CA THR A 552 23.88 -3.72 -8.96
C THR A 552 24.50 -4.95 -8.30
N GLY A 553 24.49 -6.10 -8.97
CA GLY A 553 24.87 -7.37 -8.32
C GLY A 553 24.03 -7.65 -7.07
N ILE A 554 22.71 -7.49 -7.17
CA ILE A 554 21.74 -7.62 -6.08
C ILE A 554 22.09 -6.63 -4.94
N LEU A 555 22.25 -5.36 -5.30
CA LEU A 555 22.55 -4.25 -4.39
C LEU A 555 23.89 -4.42 -3.63
N SER A 556 24.89 -5.02 -4.27
CA SER A 556 26.26 -5.06 -3.75
C SER A 556 27.17 -3.99 -4.34
N LEU A 557 26.78 -3.41 -5.49
CA LEU A 557 27.57 -2.47 -6.26
C LEU A 557 26.71 -1.26 -6.64
N MET A 558 27.25 -0.05 -6.47
CA MET A 558 26.67 1.20 -6.97
C MET A 558 27.43 1.78 -8.17
N GLU A 559 28.50 1.11 -8.60
CA GLU A 559 29.35 1.49 -9.72
C GLU A 559 29.60 0.29 -10.63
N GLU A 560 29.68 0.55 -11.93
CA GLU A 560 30.00 -0.45 -12.95
C GLU A 560 31.40 -1.05 -12.71
N GLY A 561 31.50 -2.37 -12.82
CA GLY A 561 32.79 -3.06 -12.80
C GLY A 561 33.72 -2.56 -13.92
N GLY A 562 34.92 -2.13 -13.56
CA GLY A 562 35.91 -1.62 -14.52
C GLY A 562 35.78 -0.13 -14.87
N ALA A 563 34.81 0.59 -14.28
CA ALA A 563 34.70 2.05 -14.36
C ALA A 563 34.77 2.62 -15.80
N GLY A 564 34.12 1.92 -16.75
CA GLY A 564 34.09 2.28 -18.17
C GLY A 564 35.43 2.22 -18.89
N ASN A 565 36.41 1.48 -18.35
CA ASN A 565 37.70 1.29 -19.02
C ASN A 565 37.51 0.58 -20.36
N GLY A 566 38.06 1.15 -21.44
CA GLY A 566 37.90 0.61 -22.80
C GLY A 566 36.53 0.85 -23.45
N HIS A 567 35.61 1.53 -22.75
CA HIS A 567 34.27 1.84 -23.26
C HIS A 567 34.13 3.31 -23.71
N PRO A 568 33.32 3.60 -24.74
CA PRO A 568 33.17 4.95 -25.29
C PRO A 568 32.56 5.97 -24.32
N TYR A 569 31.82 5.53 -23.30
CA TYR A 569 31.27 6.43 -22.27
C TYR A 569 32.31 6.92 -21.26
N THR A 570 33.51 6.34 -21.20
CA THR A 570 34.65 6.81 -20.38
C THR A 570 34.29 7.07 -18.90
N ALA A 571 34.39 8.32 -18.42
CA ALA A 571 34.08 8.75 -17.05
C ALA A 571 32.60 8.62 -16.67
N PHE A 572 31.72 8.47 -17.66
CA PHE A 572 30.27 8.37 -17.51
C PHE A 572 29.80 6.92 -17.57
N PHE A 573 30.55 6.04 -16.88
CA PHE A 573 30.18 4.64 -16.65
C PHE A 573 28.98 4.51 -15.71
N GLY A 574 28.43 3.30 -15.61
CA GLY A 574 27.23 3.04 -14.82
C GLY A 574 27.37 3.43 -13.34
N ARG A 575 26.43 4.25 -12.83
CA ARG A 575 26.27 4.53 -11.39
C ARG A 575 24.81 4.45 -10.94
N GLY A 576 24.61 4.08 -9.66
CA GLY A 576 23.29 3.97 -9.04
C GLY A 576 22.53 2.68 -9.39
N TYR A 577 21.26 2.59 -8.96
CA TYR A 577 20.48 1.35 -9.02
C TYR A 577 20.18 0.85 -10.44
N HIS A 578 20.08 1.76 -11.41
CA HIS A 578 19.92 1.43 -12.83
C HIS A 578 21.17 1.71 -13.68
N GLN A 579 22.33 1.91 -13.04
CA GLN A 579 23.61 2.13 -13.72
C GLN A 579 23.53 3.22 -14.81
N LEU A 580 23.16 4.44 -14.41
CA LEU A 580 23.09 5.59 -15.32
C LEU A 580 24.42 5.73 -16.05
N THR A 581 24.38 5.66 -17.38
CA THR A 581 25.57 5.60 -18.25
C THR A 581 25.45 6.64 -19.37
N TRP A 582 26.58 7.14 -19.88
CA TRP A 582 26.72 8.18 -20.91
C TRP A 582 26.53 9.62 -20.45
N ALA A 583 27.38 10.53 -20.94
CA ALA A 583 27.38 11.94 -20.52
C ALA A 583 26.03 12.64 -20.78
N GLY A 584 25.28 12.24 -21.81
CA GLY A 584 23.94 12.77 -22.08
C GLY A 584 22.93 12.45 -20.98
N ASN A 585 22.96 11.24 -20.43
CA ASN A 585 22.07 10.84 -19.33
C ASN A 585 22.46 11.52 -18.02
N TYR A 586 23.76 11.58 -17.71
CA TYR A 586 24.25 12.34 -16.56
C TYR A 586 23.88 13.82 -16.65
N ARG A 587 24.01 14.42 -17.85
CA ARG A 587 23.61 15.82 -18.09
C ARG A 587 22.12 16.00 -17.80
N GLY A 588 21.28 15.15 -18.37
CA GLY A 588 19.84 15.21 -18.18
C GLY A 588 19.42 15.05 -16.72
N TYR A 589 20.09 14.17 -15.97
CA TYR A 589 19.85 14.04 -14.53
C TYR A 589 20.23 15.32 -13.76
N GLY A 590 21.40 15.89 -14.05
CA GLY A 590 21.83 17.14 -13.41
C GLY A 590 20.90 18.31 -13.69
N GLU A 591 20.36 18.39 -14.92
CA GLU A 591 19.35 19.38 -15.30
C GLU A 591 18.01 19.12 -14.61
N PHE A 592 17.58 17.87 -14.50
CA PHE A 592 16.36 17.48 -13.80
C PHE A 592 16.40 17.83 -12.29
N LYS A 593 17.54 17.60 -11.64
CA LYS A 593 17.75 17.92 -10.21
C LYS A 593 18.22 19.35 -9.96
N ASN A 594 18.53 20.12 -11.00
CA ASN A 594 19.22 21.42 -10.91
C ASN A 594 20.46 21.35 -10.00
N LEU A 595 21.35 20.39 -10.26
CA LEU A 595 22.56 20.22 -9.46
C LEU A 595 23.51 21.40 -9.64
N PRO A 596 24.16 21.86 -8.55
CA PRO A 596 25.09 22.97 -8.62
C PRO A 596 26.29 22.65 -9.51
N GLN A 597 26.89 23.69 -10.07
CA GLN A 597 28.16 23.57 -10.79
C GLN A 597 29.28 23.11 -9.85
N HIS A 598 30.15 22.23 -10.33
CA HIS A 598 31.30 21.72 -9.58
C HIS A 598 32.42 22.76 -9.55
N THR A 599 33.09 22.87 -8.40
CA THR A 599 34.29 23.69 -8.23
C THR A 599 35.45 22.81 -7.79
N GLY A 600 36.64 23.02 -8.36
CA GLY A 600 37.81 22.21 -8.07
C GLY A 600 37.98 20.99 -8.97
N ALA A 601 38.76 20.00 -8.50
CA ALA A 601 39.05 18.78 -9.24
C ALA A 601 37.87 17.80 -9.16
N TYR A 602 37.57 17.12 -10.26
CA TYR A 602 36.60 16.03 -10.29
C TYR A 602 37.19 14.76 -9.68
N SER A 603 36.32 13.94 -9.09
CA SER A 603 36.69 12.61 -8.56
C SER A 603 37.25 11.70 -9.65
N ASP A 604 36.66 11.73 -10.85
CA ASP A 604 37.20 11.05 -12.03
C ASP A 604 38.19 11.93 -12.78
N ARG A 605 39.47 11.55 -12.77
CA ARG A 605 40.57 12.31 -13.38
C ARG A 605 40.46 12.48 -14.89
N ARG A 606 39.61 11.71 -15.56
CA ARG A 606 39.34 11.85 -17.00
C ARG A 606 38.52 13.11 -17.29
N ILE A 607 37.85 13.68 -16.29
CA ILE A 607 37.09 14.92 -16.39
C ILE A 607 38.00 16.09 -16.00
N THR A 608 38.24 16.98 -16.95
CA THR A 608 39.01 18.21 -16.78
C THR A 608 38.21 19.40 -17.31
N ARG A 609 38.74 20.62 -17.13
CA ARG A 609 38.09 21.84 -17.65
C ARG A 609 37.89 21.83 -19.17
N THR A 610 38.68 21.06 -19.90
CA THR A 610 38.71 21.03 -21.38
C THR A 610 38.50 19.64 -21.96
N SER A 611 38.28 18.61 -21.15
CA SER A 611 38.06 17.25 -21.67
C SER A 611 36.71 17.16 -22.39
N GLN A 612 36.70 16.40 -23.48
CA GLN A 612 35.51 16.15 -24.28
C GLN A 612 35.06 14.70 -24.10
N HIS A 613 33.75 14.50 -23.98
CA HIS A 613 33.15 13.20 -23.70
C HIS A 613 31.95 12.94 -24.60
N PRO A 614 31.76 11.72 -25.11
CA PRO A 614 30.59 11.38 -25.90
C PRO A 614 29.29 11.49 -25.10
N LEU A 615 28.29 12.14 -25.69
CA LEU A 615 26.93 12.25 -25.14
C LEU A 615 26.21 10.91 -25.15
N ASP A 616 26.40 10.13 -26.21
CA ASP A 616 25.78 8.84 -26.48
C ASP A 616 26.60 8.07 -27.53
N SER A 617 26.07 6.94 -28.00
CA SER A 617 26.67 6.11 -29.04
C SER A 617 26.76 6.78 -30.42
N GLY A 618 26.13 7.94 -30.63
CA GLY A 618 26.19 8.71 -31.87
C GLY A 618 27.45 9.56 -32.01
N GLY A 619 28.29 9.63 -30.97
CA GLY A 619 29.63 10.24 -31.04
C GLY A 619 29.68 11.75 -30.88
N THR A 620 28.55 12.44 -30.66
CA THR A 620 28.55 13.88 -30.36
C THR A 620 29.25 14.14 -29.04
N LEU A 621 30.23 15.05 -29.03
CA LEU A 621 31.04 15.35 -27.84
C LEU A 621 30.48 16.54 -27.03
N ILE A 622 30.68 16.50 -25.73
CA ILE A 622 30.40 17.59 -24.79
C ILE A 622 31.60 17.86 -23.88
N THR A 623 31.84 19.14 -23.54
CA THR A 623 32.70 19.50 -22.40
C THR A 623 31.87 19.47 -21.12
N TRP A 624 32.23 18.60 -20.17
CA TRP A 624 31.42 18.40 -18.97
C TRP A 624 31.53 19.56 -17.97
N SER A 625 32.74 20.07 -17.75
CA SER A 625 32.99 21.17 -16.82
C SER A 625 32.18 22.42 -17.20
N PRO A 626 31.55 23.14 -16.25
CA PRO A 626 31.63 22.97 -14.79
C PRO A 626 30.43 22.23 -14.17
N ARG A 627 29.81 21.25 -14.86
CA ARG A 627 28.66 20.51 -14.29
C ARG A 627 29.06 19.71 -13.03
N TYR A 628 28.08 19.28 -12.25
CA TYR A 628 28.27 18.49 -11.02
C TYR A 628 29.22 17.28 -11.21
N ASP A 629 29.82 16.80 -10.13
CA ASP A 629 30.68 15.61 -10.16
C ASP A 629 29.84 14.33 -10.35
N PRO A 630 30.06 13.53 -11.41
CA PRO A 630 29.35 12.26 -11.61
C PRO A 630 29.42 11.30 -10.42
N ALA A 631 30.46 11.38 -9.58
CA ALA A 631 30.59 10.56 -8.37
C ALA A 631 29.46 10.79 -7.36
N THR A 632 28.78 11.94 -7.40
CA THR A 632 27.60 12.22 -6.55
C THR A 632 26.54 11.12 -6.63
N ILE A 633 26.37 10.47 -7.79
CA ILE A 633 25.37 9.41 -7.98
C ILE A 633 25.74 8.12 -7.23
N SER A 634 27.02 7.79 -7.09
CA SER A 634 27.47 6.57 -6.40
C SER A 634 27.82 6.81 -4.94
N SER A 635 28.16 8.05 -4.54
CA SER A 635 28.52 8.41 -3.16
C SER A 635 27.31 8.73 -2.28
N ASP A 636 26.16 9.05 -2.87
CA ASP A 636 24.92 9.38 -2.18
C ASP A 636 23.76 8.52 -2.72
N LEU A 637 23.14 7.73 -1.84
CA LEU A 637 22.10 6.78 -2.21
C LEU A 637 20.75 7.44 -2.56
N ASP A 638 20.48 8.67 -2.08
CA ASP A 638 19.33 9.43 -2.56
C ASP A 638 19.56 9.87 -4.00
N HIS A 639 20.77 10.30 -4.36
CA HIS A 639 21.13 10.57 -5.76
C HIS A 639 21.15 9.29 -6.63
N ALA A 640 21.59 8.15 -6.09
CA ALA A 640 21.47 6.85 -6.76
C ALA A 640 20.01 6.50 -7.09
N GLY A 641 19.09 6.74 -6.15
CA GLY A 641 17.65 6.55 -6.31
C GLY A 641 17.03 7.51 -7.33
N GLU A 642 17.27 8.81 -7.14
CA GLU A 642 16.74 9.88 -7.99
C GLU A 642 17.19 9.76 -9.44
N SER A 643 18.46 9.43 -9.69
CA SER A 643 18.98 9.21 -11.05
C SER A 643 18.35 7.99 -11.73
N SER A 644 18.10 6.92 -10.96
CA SER A 644 17.45 5.70 -11.44
C SER A 644 15.98 5.93 -11.77
N GLY A 645 15.29 6.73 -10.94
CA GLY A 645 13.91 7.16 -11.17
C GLY A 645 13.78 8.15 -12.34
N PHE A 646 14.70 9.10 -12.45
CA PHE A 646 14.84 9.98 -13.62
C PHE A 646 14.97 9.15 -14.91
N PHE A 647 15.87 8.17 -14.94
CA PHE A 647 16.02 7.29 -16.10
C PHE A 647 14.70 6.57 -16.42
N TRP A 648 14.06 5.99 -15.40
CA TRP A 648 12.81 5.24 -15.55
C TRP A 648 11.68 6.10 -16.13
N ALA A 649 11.51 7.33 -15.64
CA ALA A 649 10.47 8.25 -16.07
C ALA A 649 10.78 8.90 -17.43
N SER A 650 12.06 9.16 -17.73
CA SER A 650 12.48 9.85 -18.96
C SER A 650 12.68 8.92 -20.16
N LYS A 651 12.84 7.60 -19.93
CA LYS A 651 13.10 6.60 -20.97
C LYS A 651 12.05 6.66 -22.08
N SER A 652 12.51 6.86 -23.31
CA SER A 652 11.67 6.85 -24.52
C SER A 652 11.65 5.48 -25.19
N PHE A 653 10.51 5.07 -25.73
CA PHE A 653 10.35 3.88 -26.57
C PHE A 653 9.07 3.96 -27.39
N ARG A 654 9.11 3.55 -28.67
CA ARG A 654 7.91 3.43 -29.54
C ARG A 654 6.99 4.68 -29.51
N GLY A 655 7.58 5.88 -29.52
CA GLY A 655 6.84 7.15 -29.46
C GLY A 655 6.24 7.49 -28.09
N LYS A 656 6.52 6.68 -27.06
CA LYS A 656 6.11 6.86 -25.66
C LYS A 656 7.32 7.16 -24.78
N LYS A 657 7.06 7.62 -23.57
CA LYS A 657 8.02 7.79 -22.47
C LYS A 657 7.48 7.17 -21.20
N ASN A 658 8.33 7.00 -20.19
CA ASN A 658 8.00 6.47 -18.86
C ASN A 658 7.76 4.95 -18.87
N MET A 659 8.65 4.22 -18.19
CA MET A 659 8.60 2.76 -18.11
C MET A 659 7.43 2.22 -17.27
N ASN A 660 6.76 3.05 -16.45
CA ASN A 660 5.54 2.63 -15.75
C ASN A 660 4.47 2.14 -16.73
N ARG A 661 4.41 2.67 -17.95
CA ARG A 661 3.49 2.21 -19.01
C ARG A 661 3.64 0.72 -19.32
N VAL A 662 4.86 0.19 -19.24
CA VAL A 662 5.15 -1.24 -19.44
C VAL A 662 4.81 -2.01 -18.18
N ALA A 663 5.20 -1.49 -17.02
CA ALA A 663 4.99 -2.13 -15.73
C ALA A 663 3.52 -2.19 -15.26
N ASP A 664 2.64 -1.38 -15.86
CA ASP A 664 1.20 -1.40 -15.63
C ASP A 664 0.44 -2.37 -16.52
N LEU A 665 1.08 -2.92 -17.56
CA LEU A 665 0.56 -4.07 -18.30
C LEU A 665 0.35 -5.27 -17.36
N GLU A 666 -0.16 -6.35 -17.92
CA GLU A 666 -0.19 -7.63 -17.21
C GLU A 666 1.22 -8.02 -16.74
N PHE A 667 1.34 -8.49 -15.50
CA PHE A 667 2.62 -8.94 -14.97
C PHE A 667 2.95 -10.33 -15.54
N ASN A 668 3.73 -10.36 -16.61
CA ASN A 668 4.12 -11.59 -17.30
C ASN A 668 5.53 -11.46 -17.91
N GLU A 669 6.00 -12.54 -18.51
CA GLU A 669 7.35 -12.64 -19.06
C GLU A 669 7.57 -11.66 -20.22
N SER A 670 6.52 -11.30 -20.98
CA SER A 670 6.61 -10.32 -22.07
C SER A 670 6.86 -8.90 -21.55
N SER A 671 6.14 -8.46 -20.51
CA SER A 671 6.34 -7.12 -19.93
C SER A 671 7.67 -7.02 -19.19
N VAL A 672 8.11 -8.09 -18.52
CA VAL A 672 9.46 -8.18 -17.91
C VAL A 672 10.56 -8.09 -18.99
N GLY A 673 10.40 -8.80 -20.11
CA GLY A 673 11.37 -8.78 -21.20
C GLY A 673 11.43 -7.45 -21.94
N PHE A 674 10.30 -6.78 -22.10
CA PHE A 674 10.30 -5.42 -22.65
C PHE A 674 11.02 -4.44 -21.71
N CYS A 675 10.79 -4.51 -20.39
CA CYS A 675 11.56 -3.73 -19.42
C CYS A 675 13.07 -4.02 -19.48
N CYS A 676 13.47 -5.28 -19.65
CA CYS A 676 14.87 -5.66 -19.84
C CYS A 676 15.51 -4.95 -21.04
N TRP A 677 14.84 -4.98 -22.19
CA TRP A 677 15.32 -4.28 -23.39
C TRP A 677 15.38 -2.76 -23.19
N LEU A 678 14.44 -2.16 -22.45
CA LEU A 678 14.49 -0.73 -22.16
C LEU A 678 15.67 -0.33 -21.26
N ILE A 679 16.08 -1.18 -20.33
CA ILE A 679 17.21 -0.88 -19.44
C ILE A 679 18.54 -1.00 -20.19
N ASN A 680 18.78 -2.14 -20.85
CA ASN A 680 20.11 -2.49 -21.36
C ASN A 680 20.20 -2.55 -22.90
N GLY A 681 19.09 -2.43 -23.63
CA GLY A 681 19.08 -2.51 -25.10
C GLY A 681 19.36 -3.91 -25.69
N GLY A 682 19.59 -4.92 -24.84
CA GLY A 682 19.99 -6.28 -25.27
C GLY A 682 19.68 -7.37 -24.23
N GLY A 683 20.13 -8.60 -24.52
CA GLY A 683 19.82 -9.81 -23.74
C GLY A 683 20.68 -10.04 -22.50
N ALA A 684 21.59 -9.13 -22.15
CA ALA A 684 22.50 -9.31 -21.01
C ALA A 684 21.73 -9.33 -19.68
N GLY A 685 21.90 -10.44 -18.94
CA GLY A 685 21.16 -10.72 -17.69
C GLY A 685 19.67 -11.00 -17.89
N TYR A 686 19.20 -11.26 -19.12
CA TYR A 686 17.78 -11.40 -19.42
C TYR A 686 17.10 -12.55 -18.66
N SER A 687 17.72 -13.74 -18.66
CA SER A 687 17.21 -14.91 -17.91
C SER A 687 17.14 -14.65 -16.41
N ASN A 688 18.14 -13.95 -15.84
CA ASN A 688 18.13 -13.54 -14.44
C ASN A 688 16.97 -12.59 -14.13
N ARG A 689 16.73 -11.57 -14.96
CA ARG A 689 15.62 -10.62 -14.75
C ARG A 689 14.26 -11.30 -14.77
N GLN A 690 14.07 -12.29 -15.65
CA GLN A 690 12.87 -13.13 -15.67
C GLN A 690 12.72 -13.94 -14.36
N GLN A 691 13.80 -14.56 -13.89
CA GLN A 691 13.80 -15.30 -12.62
C GLN A 691 13.52 -14.36 -11.43
N PHE A 692 14.19 -13.21 -11.37
CA PHE A 692 13.99 -12.21 -10.31
C PHE A 692 12.56 -11.69 -10.28
N ALA A 693 11.93 -11.46 -11.43
CA ALA A 693 10.54 -11.01 -11.48
C ALA A 693 9.58 -12.05 -10.87
N LYS A 694 9.76 -13.35 -11.18
CA LYS A 694 8.95 -14.44 -10.60
C LYS A 694 9.16 -14.57 -9.09
N PHE A 695 10.41 -14.42 -8.66
CA PHE A 695 10.79 -14.41 -7.26
C PHE A 695 10.10 -13.26 -6.50
N LEU A 696 10.24 -12.04 -7.01
CA LEU A 696 9.66 -10.83 -6.44
C LEU A 696 8.13 -10.90 -6.42
N ALA A 697 7.51 -11.46 -7.46
CA ALA A 697 6.07 -11.66 -7.49
C ALA A 697 5.57 -12.56 -6.34
N ASN A 698 6.32 -13.63 -6.02
CA ASN A 698 5.99 -14.52 -4.90
C ASN A 698 6.04 -13.80 -3.54
N ILE A 699 6.83 -12.74 -3.40
CA ILE A 699 6.91 -11.93 -2.17
C ILE A 699 5.91 -10.77 -2.21
N LEU A 700 5.90 -9.98 -3.27
CA LEU A 700 5.21 -8.67 -3.33
C LEU A 700 3.74 -8.76 -3.75
N LEU A 701 3.34 -9.77 -4.51
CA LEU A 701 1.96 -9.87 -5.04
C LEU A 701 1.09 -10.80 -4.18
N ASP A 702 -0.22 -10.63 -4.29
CA ASP A 702 -1.25 -11.29 -3.48
C ASP A 702 -1.62 -12.69 -4.00
N GLU A 703 -0.64 -13.45 -4.48
CA GLU A 703 -0.82 -14.87 -4.82
C GLU A 703 -0.41 -15.78 -3.67
N PRO A 704 -1.01 -16.99 -3.54
CA PRO A 704 -0.52 -18.03 -2.64
C PRO A 704 0.98 -18.27 -2.82
N LEU A 705 1.69 -18.51 -1.70
CA LEU A 705 3.12 -18.77 -1.73
C LEU A 705 3.45 -20.03 -2.54
N LYS A 706 4.31 -19.86 -3.53
CA LYS A 706 4.93 -20.95 -4.28
C LYS A 706 6.16 -21.44 -3.51
N SER A 707 6.46 -22.73 -3.61
CA SER A 707 7.61 -23.38 -2.97
C SER A 707 8.24 -24.41 -3.91
N GLY A 708 9.51 -24.74 -3.68
CA GLY A 708 10.24 -25.74 -4.47
C GLY A 708 10.63 -25.26 -5.87
N GLN A 709 11.08 -26.21 -6.70
CA GLN A 709 11.54 -25.94 -8.05
C GLN A 709 10.40 -25.95 -9.06
N VAL A 710 10.28 -24.88 -9.83
CA VAL A 710 9.25 -24.72 -10.86
C VAL A 710 9.89 -24.34 -12.19
N ASN A 711 9.52 -25.06 -13.25
CA ASN A 711 9.86 -24.70 -14.61
C ASN A 711 8.95 -23.57 -15.11
N PHE A 712 9.51 -22.61 -15.82
CA PHE A 712 8.74 -21.60 -16.54
C PHE A 712 9.38 -21.30 -17.90
N THR A 713 8.57 -20.75 -18.79
CA THR A 713 8.96 -20.39 -20.16
C THR A 713 8.81 -18.90 -20.39
N TYR A 714 9.66 -18.31 -21.21
CA TYR A 714 9.67 -16.87 -21.49
C TYR A 714 10.04 -16.60 -22.96
N PRO A 715 9.68 -15.43 -23.52
CA PRO A 715 9.96 -15.12 -24.91
C PRO A 715 11.45 -14.82 -25.13
N ALA A 716 11.99 -15.16 -26.31
CA ALA A 716 13.37 -14.82 -26.66
C ALA A 716 13.55 -13.30 -26.87
N LEU A 717 14.72 -12.77 -26.47
CA LEU A 717 15.15 -11.40 -26.75
C LEU A 717 16.14 -11.36 -27.93
N SER A 718 15.75 -11.98 -29.04
CA SER A 718 16.57 -12.17 -30.24
C SER A 718 15.89 -11.57 -31.50
N PRO A 719 16.65 -11.01 -32.46
CA PRO A 719 18.08 -10.74 -32.39
C PRO A 719 18.41 -9.64 -31.37
N PRO A 720 19.64 -9.61 -30.80
CA PRO A 720 20.06 -8.53 -29.92
C PRO A 720 19.89 -7.15 -30.58
N GLY A 721 19.47 -6.14 -29.82
CA GLY A 721 19.25 -4.76 -30.30
C GLY A 721 17.88 -4.51 -30.94
N ASN A 722 17.34 -5.46 -31.71
CA ASN A 722 16.00 -5.35 -32.32
C ASN A 722 15.17 -6.63 -32.15
N PRO A 723 14.86 -7.03 -30.90
CA PRO A 723 14.14 -8.26 -30.65
C PRO A 723 12.67 -8.16 -31.10
N ALA A 724 12.12 -9.25 -31.65
CA ALA A 724 10.74 -9.29 -32.14
C ALA A 724 9.72 -8.85 -31.08
N LEU A 725 9.91 -9.27 -29.83
CA LEU A 725 9.11 -8.89 -28.65
C LEU A 725 8.98 -7.36 -28.49
N CYS A 726 9.99 -6.59 -28.88
CA CYS A 726 10.06 -5.14 -28.63
C CYS A 726 9.75 -4.28 -29.87
N THR A 727 9.19 -4.86 -30.93
CA THR A 727 8.85 -4.14 -32.17
C THR A 727 7.63 -3.23 -32.03
N SER A 728 6.68 -3.56 -31.15
CA SER A 728 5.48 -2.76 -30.86
C SER A 728 5.37 -2.36 -29.38
N PHE A 729 4.45 -1.45 -29.06
CA PHE A 729 3.97 -1.23 -27.68
C PHE A 729 2.42 -1.24 -27.68
N PRO A 730 1.74 -2.10 -26.87
CA PRO A 730 2.30 -3.14 -25.99
C PRO A 730 3.24 -4.13 -26.72
N PRO A 731 4.10 -4.86 -25.97
CA PRO A 731 5.06 -5.79 -26.55
C PRO A 731 4.38 -6.76 -27.52
N ALA A 732 5.06 -7.11 -28.61
CA ALA A 732 4.51 -8.01 -29.61
C ALA A 732 4.24 -9.39 -28.99
N THR A 733 3.13 -10.03 -29.38
CA THR A 733 2.87 -11.41 -29.00
C THR A 733 3.85 -12.32 -29.73
N VAL A 734 4.73 -12.98 -28.98
CA VAL A 734 5.73 -13.92 -29.52
C VAL A 734 5.72 -15.22 -28.69
N PRO A 735 6.11 -16.37 -29.27
CA PRO A 735 6.14 -17.64 -28.56
C PRO A 735 7.13 -17.65 -27.38
N TYR A 736 6.79 -18.39 -26.32
CA TYR A 736 7.64 -18.55 -25.14
C TYR A 736 8.55 -19.76 -25.35
N THR A 737 9.67 -19.52 -26.05
CA THR A 737 10.60 -20.58 -26.48
C THR A 737 11.71 -20.86 -25.49
N GLU A 738 12.10 -19.87 -24.69
CA GLU A 738 13.16 -20.01 -23.69
C GLU A 738 12.62 -20.67 -22.42
N ARG A 739 13.45 -21.44 -21.73
CA ARG A 739 13.08 -22.18 -20.52
C ARG A 739 14.02 -21.87 -19.37
N GLN A 740 13.49 -21.81 -18.16
CA GLN A 740 14.27 -21.61 -16.94
C GLN A 740 13.61 -22.28 -15.74
N ILE A 741 14.42 -22.59 -14.73
CA ILE A 741 13.96 -23.05 -13.42
C ILE A 741 14.07 -21.93 -12.40
N ILE A 742 13.04 -21.77 -11.57
CA ILE A 742 13.08 -20.98 -10.33
C ILE A 742 12.98 -21.91 -9.13
N ASP A 743 13.80 -21.66 -8.11
CA ASP A 743 13.72 -22.32 -6.81
C ASP A 743 13.08 -21.33 -5.83
N TYR A 744 11.84 -21.59 -5.41
CA TYR A 744 11.13 -20.77 -4.43
C TYR A 744 11.57 -21.14 -3.01
N GLU A 745 12.86 -20.94 -2.73
CA GLU A 745 13.41 -21.06 -1.37
C GLU A 745 12.80 -19.99 -0.45
N PRO A 746 12.51 -20.30 0.83
CA PRO A 746 12.06 -19.31 1.79
C PRO A 746 13.02 -18.13 1.93
N GLN A 747 12.46 -16.92 1.92
CA GLN A 747 13.22 -15.66 1.98
C GLN A 747 13.08 -15.05 3.36
N ILE A 748 13.45 -15.83 4.36
CA ILE A 748 13.23 -15.53 5.78
C ILE A 748 14.52 -15.84 6.55
N PRO A 749 14.71 -15.31 7.76
CA PRO A 749 15.81 -15.72 8.62
C PRO A 749 15.86 -17.25 8.79
N PRO A 750 17.04 -17.86 8.89
CA PRO A 750 17.15 -19.27 9.26
C PRO A 750 16.47 -19.50 10.62
N VAL A 751 15.75 -20.62 10.71
CA VAL A 751 15.00 -21.05 11.91
C VAL A 751 15.94 -21.60 12.97
#